data_AF-A0A371CUX9-F1
#
_entry.id   AF-A0A371CUX9-F1
#
_cell.length_a   1.000
_cell.length_b   1.000
_cell.length_c   1.000
_cell.angle_alpha   90.00
_cell.angle_beta   90.00
_cell.angle_gamma   90.00
#
_symmetry.space_group_name_H-M   'P 1'
#
loop_
_entity.id
_entity.type
_entity.pdbx_description
1 polymer ?
#
loop_
_entity_poly.entity_id
_entity_poly.type
_entity_poly.pdbx_seq_one_letter_code
_entity_poly.pdbx_strand_id
1 'polypeptide(L)'
;MVSDRKQKAPCSSSKSSAGACPTRPPLFIHRRGSQNHLRRLHRHLHDAPSPPYARGSESNSETDSDSDVNSFPRKLKEYLKELEKPSLPQSSQLVGLDGTPIQDALDCTGHTEAVPRQLERALTSSYPWKGFDASSWQRQLVLVIWPRWAEYDRVHGQQAVSEACTQLQSSTSERPTEVEEDLLDVIFGRASSSHSAEVVAGVCPATIAWGRPDLWVRAMTACDAQRSVETLDVDNVRHAIERFGFTDVKFSVESVVQREPSDVTVFRFLHRLERWMATQAQSQNCQLPASFDDWVQVQRSKRYQTVKSRLDTLVNRPDEANPVMVSLIVHAAIEGGNTDLIFLDLVPRLSEANVGSEMLRALVNELRQLDARDGGRWRTRVRNAIPPLVRRFASCIDLSGGPDQILNALQYCLCTQVPDACAVLLDRLLNPMGRLVDAEYVEETLAIVLTRLPNLLRIHDHCPTSPPFVSRLQSILVYWIKEVMIPMPTGSQEVLDQLQPLDAWTCACEHCVSVRAFLQEEPEREMTWYKIGAPTVRHLTQFLKAHAGGIAAWSTVRTCSPQGIEVTKQPAFVNPVRWASYRARGVRLLQSIGANVAVDVLRDVLGQYLPLVAAALSGRAEPYDAVLEAENVLRGLLAQIRGETETLRDTRTQPPCCAAAEAATLASAAISDEEAGPTAVKPLVAGALKRPRSPSPFPASLDSTLSGILGRQDHIEDGRAAQRIKREDPEPVELGVKAEDN
;
A
#
# COMPACT_ATOMS: atom_id res chain seq x y z
N MET A 1 2.98 -45.70 48.11
CA MET A 1 2.44 -46.20 46.83
C MET A 1 3.05 -45.39 45.71
N VAL A 2 4.19 -45.82 45.21
CA VAL A 2 4.93 -45.23 44.08
C VAL A 2 5.35 -46.42 43.23
N SER A 3 4.89 -46.46 41.98
CA SER A 3 5.22 -47.53 41.04
C SER A 3 6.40 -47.13 40.17
N ASP A 4 7.50 -47.85 40.39
CA ASP A 4 8.57 -48.11 39.45
C ASP A 4 8.07 -48.77 38.16
N ARG A 5 8.65 -48.43 37.00
CA ARG A 5 9.25 -49.43 36.08
C ARG A 5 10.06 -48.84 34.92
N LYS A 6 11.31 -49.31 34.90
CA LYS A 6 12.27 -49.48 33.79
C LYS A 6 11.65 -49.98 32.47
N GLN A 7 12.24 -49.61 31.33
CA GLN A 7 12.98 -50.52 30.40
C GLN A 7 13.25 -49.85 29.02
N LYS A 8 14.52 -49.82 28.59
CA LYS A 8 15.13 -50.55 27.44
C LYS A 8 15.12 -49.83 26.09
N ALA A 9 16.31 -49.42 25.66
CA ALA A 9 16.66 -49.21 24.25
C ALA A 9 17.39 -50.47 23.72
N PRO A 10 17.15 -50.90 22.47
CA PRO A 10 18.00 -51.89 21.81
C PRO A 10 18.99 -51.23 20.84
N CYS A 11 20.27 -51.59 20.99
CA CYS A 11 21.27 -51.49 19.92
C CYS A 11 21.05 -52.62 18.91
N SER A 12 21.02 -52.29 17.62
CA SER A 12 21.15 -53.26 16.53
C SER A 12 22.28 -52.83 15.59
N SER A 13 23.29 -53.68 15.54
CA SER A 13 24.39 -53.71 14.58
C SER A 13 23.91 -54.19 13.21
N SER A 14 24.41 -53.57 12.13
CA SER A 14 24.48 -54.20 10.80
C SER A 14 25.76 -53.82 10.06
N LYS A 15 26.42 -54.85 9.55
CA LYS A 15 27.68 -54.85 8.80
C LYS A 15 27.48 -54.51 7.32
N SER A 16 28.60 -54.11 6.71
CA SER A 16 29.04 -54.28 5.31
C SER A 16 28.28 -53.59 4.17
N SER A 17 28.97 -52.73 3.41
CA SER A 17 29.65 -53.16 2.18
C SER A 17 30.54 -52.03 1.63
N ALA A 18 31.71 -52.42 1.13
CA ALA A 18 32.62 -51.58 0.38
C ALA A 18 32.11 -51.48 -1.07
N GLY A 19 32.05 -50.26 -1.60
CA GLY A 19 31.64 -49.97 -2.97
C GLY A 19 32.44 -48.80 -3.53
N ALA A 20 33.06 -49.03 -4.68
CA ALA A 20 34.10 -48.22 -5.31
C ALA A 20 33.67 -46.79 -5.71
N CYS A 21 34.61 -45.84 -5.56
CA CYS A 21 34.55 -44.51 -6.16
C CYS A 21 34.87 -44.56 -7.66
N PRO A 22 34.10 -43.89 -8.54
CA PRO A 22 34.57 -43.53 -9.86
C PRO A 22 35.17 -42.10 -9.86
N THR A 23 36.45 -42.07 -10.18
CA THR A 23 37.14 -41.11 -11.07
C THR A 23 36.50 -39.74 -11.35
N ARG A 24 37.22 -38.70 -10.90
CA ARG A 24 37.14 -37.29 -11.34
C ARG A 24 37.50 -37.13 -12.84
N PRO A 25 36.83 -36.22 -13.58
CA PRO A 25 37.38 -35.55 -14.76
C PRO A 25 37.99 -34.17 -14.39
N PRO A 26 38.77 -33.54 -15.30
CA PRO A 26 39.88 -32.67 -14.92
C PRO A 26 39.52 -31.20 -14.68
N LEU A 27 40.42 -30.58 -13.92
CA LEU A 27 40.55 -29.16 -13.59
C LEU A 27 40.45 -28.24 -14.82
N PHE A 28 39.49 -27.33 -14.82
CA PHE A 28 39.53 -26.10 -15.61
C PHE A 28 40.26 -25.00 -14.82
N ILE A 29 41.26 -24.42 -15.48
CA ILE A 29 42.09 -23.32 -14.98
C ILE A 29 41.26 -22.04 -14.94
N HIS A 30 41.04 -21.48 -13.75
CA HIS A 30 40.50 -20.14 -13.57
C HIS A 30 41.52 -19.08 -13.99
N ARG A 31 41.26 -18.42 -15.13
CA ARG A 31 41.98 -17.20 -15.53
C ARG A 31 41.34 -16.01 -14.82
N ARG A 32 41.92 -15.57 -13.70
CA ARG A 32 41.65 -14.24 -13.11
C ARG A 32 42.33 -13.18 -13.97
N GLY A 33 41.55 -12.20 -14.46
CA GLY A 33 42.08 -11.09 -15.23
C GLY A 33 41.11 -9.90 -15.29
N SER A 34 41.36 -8.92 -14.42
CA SER A 34 41.12 -7.48 -14.61
C SER A 34 39.69 -6.98 -14.90
N GLN A 35 38.95 -6.66 -13.84
CA GLN A 35 37.95 -5.58 -13.83
C GLN A 35 38.31 -4.59 -12.73
N ASN A 36 39.11 -3.58 -13.06
CA ASN A 36 39.32 -2.38 -12.23
C ASN A 36 39.88 -1.25 -13.09
N HIS A 37 39.10 -0.72 -14.05
CA HIS A 37 39.47 0.54 -14.73
C HIS A 37 38.31 1.37 -15.33
N LEU A 38 37.09 1.29 -14.80
CA LEU A 38 35.98 2.17 -15.22
C LEU A 38 35.15 2.70 -14.03
N ARG A 39 35.80 3.47 -13.14
CA ARG A 39 35.11 4.28 -12.10
C ARG A 39 35.64 5.72 -11.97
N ARG A 40 36.30 6.27 -12.99
CA ARG A 40 36.73 7.68 -13.04
C ARG A 40 36.41 8.32 -14.38
N LEU A 41 35.13 8.53 -14.68
CA LEU A 41 34.70 9.45 -15.76
C LEU A 41 33.18 9.73 -15.69
N HIS A 42 32.68 10.08 -14.50
CA HIS A 42 31.28 10.51 -14.35
C HIS A 42 31.13 11.61 -13.29
N ARG A 43 31.93 12.68 -13.39
CA ARG A 43 31.79 13.84 -12.48
C ARG A 43 32.11 15.22 -13.08
N HIS A 44 32.11 15.38 -14.40
CA HIS A 44 32.17 16.72 -15.01
C HIS A 44 31.24 16.77 -16.20
N LEU A 45 30.01 17.22 -15.97
CA LEU A 45 29.10 17.89 -16.93
C LEU A 45 27.76 18.17 -16.23
N HIS A 46 27.79 19.02 -15.20
CA HIS A 46 26.62 19.78 -14.75
C HIS A 46 27.19 21.10 -14.24
N ASP A 47 27.27 22.07 -15.15
CA ASP A 47 27.27 23.52 -14.88
C ASP A 47 27.51 24.26 -16.20
N ALA A 48 26.43 24.61 -16.88
CA ALA A 48 26.41 25.73 -17.83
C ALA A 48 24.99 26.31 -17.91
N PRO A 49 24.83 27.65 -17.93
CA PRO A 49 23.56 28.32 -17.66
C PRO A 49 22.70 28.50 -18.92
N SER A 50 21.38 28.46 -18.73
CA SER A 50 20.35 28.71 -19.75
C SER A 50 20.33 30.18 -20.22
N PRO A 51 20.13 30.47 -21.52
CA PRO A 51 19.74 31.79 -21.97
C PRO A 51 18.20 31.95 -22.09
N PRO A 52 17.69 33.19 -22.05
CA PRO A 52 16.28 33.48 -21.74
C PRO A 52 15.36 33.57 -22.96
N TYR A 53 14.07 33.44 -22.65
CA TYR A 53 12.89 33.59 -23.51
C TYR A 53 12.81 34.91 -24.30
N ALA A 54 12.24 34.83 -25.51
CA ALA A 54 11.40 35.88 -26.07
C ALA A 54 10.27 35.27 -26.93
N ARG A 55 9.16 36.01 -26.99
CA ARG A 55 7.78 35.58 -27.18
C ARG A 55 7.25 36.11 -28.53
N GLY A 56 6.51 35.26 -29.27
CA GLY A 56 5.33 35.57 -30.10
C GLY A 56 5.45 36.46 -31.35
N SER A 57 4.93 35.97 -32.49
CA SER A 57 3.83 36.60 -33.25
C SER A 57 3.53 35.83 -34.54
N GLU A 58 2.24 35.65 -34.80
CA GLU A 58 1.66 35.22 -36.07
C GLU A 58 1.69 36.39 -37.08
N SER A 59 1.93 36.12 -38.37
CA SER A 59 1.10 36.56 -39.50
C SER A 59 1.79 36.38 -40.87
N ASN A 60 0.95 35.93 -41.81
CA ASN A 60 1.05 35.84 -43.27
C ASN A 60 2.09 36.70 -44.02
N SER A 61 2.71 36.11 -45.05
CA SER A 61 2.60 36.60 -46.44
C SER A 61 3.31 35.67 -47.43
N GLU A 62 2.61 35.36 -48.52
CA GLU A 62 3.13 34.79 -49.77
C GLU A 62 4.27 35.65 -50.35
N THR A 63 5.27 35.01 -50.97
CA THR A 63 5.71 35.25 -52.37
C THR A 63 6.94 34.40 -52.71
N ASP A 64 6.84 33.71 -53.86
CA ASP A 64 7.87 33.24 -54.80
C ASP A 64 9.35 33.34 -54.46
N SER A 65 10.03 32.19 -54.49
CA SER A 65 11.37 32.07 -55.08
C SER A 65 11.71 30.61 -55.41
N ASP A 66 11.59 30.27 -56.69
CA ASP A 66 12.19 29.08 -57.30
C ASP A 66 13.72 29.12 -57.15
N SER A 67 14.30 28.12 -56.47
CA SER A 67 15.72 27.80 -56.62
C SER A 67 15.94 26.29 -56.51
N ASP A 68 16.44 25.74 -57.61
CA ASP A 68 16.88 24.35 -57.84
C ASP A 68 17.89 23.84 -56.79
N VAL A 69 17.41 23.05 -55.83
CA VAL A 69 18.29 22.28 -54.90
C VAL A 69 18.12 20.75 -55.05
N ASN A 70 17.31 20.28 -56.02
CA ASN A 70 16.95 18.86 -56.15
C ASN A 70 17.57 18.10 -57.35
N SER A 71 18.64 18.60 -57.97
CA SER A 71 19.26 17.86 -59.10
C SER A 71 20.31 16.81 -58.70
N PHE A 72 20.78 16.82 -57.45
CA PHE A 72 21.83 15.88 -56.98
C PHE A 72 21.37 14.46 -56.58
N PRO A 73 20.10 14.16 -56.22
CA PRO A 73 19.70 12.79 -55.88
C PRO A 73 19.41 11.88 -57.10
N ARG A 74 19.22 12.43 -58.30
CA ARG A 74 18.82 11.62 -59.49
C ARG A 74 19.98 10.83 -60.10
N LYS A 75 21.16 11.43 -60.22
CA LYS A 75 22.34 10.73 -60.79
C LYS A 75 22.87 9.62 -59.89
N LEU A 76 22.76 9.77 -58.56
CA LEU A 76 23.16 8.72 -57.62
C LEU A 76 22.21 7.51 -57.69
N LYS A 77 20.90 7.74 -57.89
CA LYS A 77 19.92 6.67 -58.08
C LYS A 77 20.11 5.93 -59.40
N GLU A 78 20.51 6.61 -60.48
CA GLU A 78 20.85 5.95 -61.75
C GLU A 78 22.16 5.14 -61.64
N TYR A 79 23.17 5.68 -60.96
CA TYR A 79 24.46 4.98 -60.77
C TYR A 79 24.33 3.74 -59.86
N LEU A 80 23.45 3.78 -58.86
CA LEU A 80 23.16 2.62 -57.99
C LEU A 80 22.33 1.55 -58.73
N LYS A 81 21.46 1.95 -59.66
CA LYS A 81 20.72 1.02 -60.53
C LYS A 81 21.62 0.26 -61.51
N GLU A 82 22.75 0.85 -61.92
CA GLU A 82 23.74 0.16 -62.76
C GLU A 82 24.65 -0.82 -61.99
N LEU A 83 24.79 -0.65 -60.67
CA LEU A 83 25.63 -1.52 -59.83
C LEU A 83 24.93 -2.80 -59.33
N GLU A 84 23.60 -2.88 -59.45
CA GLU A 84 22.80 -4.01 -58.91
C GLU A 84 22.95 -5.33 -59.69
N LYS A 85 23.67 -5.39 -60.82
CA LYS A 85 23.93 -6.67 -61.53
C LYS A 85 25.30 -6.72 -62.21
N PRO A 86 26.31 -7.26 -61.52
CA PRO A 86 27.20 -8.23 -62.16
C PRO A 86 27.26 -9.53 -61.36
N SER A 87 27.02 -10.65 -62.02
CA SER A 87 27.39 -11.98 -61.51
C SER A 87 28.91 -12.04 -61.37
N LEU A 88 29.40 -11.97 -60.13
CA LEU A 88 30.82 -12.16 -59.81
C LEU A 88 31.26 -13.59 -60.18
N PRO A 89 32.36 -13.78 -60.93
CA PRO A 89 32.93 -15.09 -61.18
C PRO A 89 33.45 -15.73 -59.88
N GLN A 90 33.39 -17.06 -59.79
CA GLN A 90 33.82 -17.87 -58.65
C GLN A 90 35.19 -17.46 -58.09
N SER A 91 35.15 -16.97 -56.85
CA SER A 91 36.22 -16.95 -55.83
C SER A 91 37.66 -16.86 -56.34
N SER A 92 38.10 -15.63 -56.64
CA SER A 92 39.50 -15.25 -56.37
C SER A 92 39.61 -14.91 -54.89
N GLN A 93 40.63 -15.41 -54.19
CA GLN A 93 40.90 -15.12 -52.78
C GLN A 93 40.87 -13.61 -52.53
N LEU A 94 39.85 -13.15 -51.79
CA LEU A 94 39.75 -11.76 -51.35
C LEU A 94 40.82 -11.53 -50.28
N VAL A 95 41.89 -10.85 -50.68
CA VAL A 95 43.00 -10.43 -49.83
C VAL A 95 42.87 -8.96 -49.50
N GLY A 96 43.27 -8.57 -48.29
CA GLY A 96 43.36 -7.19 -47.85
C GLY A 96 44.41 -6.40 -48.65
N LEU A 97 44.51 -5.09 -48.41
CA LEU A 97 45.51 -4.24 -49.07
C LEU A 97 46.96 -4.66 -48.77
N ASP A 98 47.16 -5.45 -47.72
CA ASP A 98 48.42 -6.07 -47.30
C ASP A 98 48.66 -7.46 -47.91
N GLY A 99 47.72 -7.97 -48.73
CA GLY A 99 47.79 -9.30 -49.32
C GLY A 99 47.35 -10.44 -48.39
N THR A 100 46.91 -10.14 -47.17
CA THR A 100 46.45 -11.15 -46.21
C THR A 100 45.01 -11.53 -46.53
N PRO A 101 44.62 -12.82 -46.61
CA PRO A 101 43.23 -13.21 -46.83
C PRO A 101 42.33 -12.56 -45.77
N ILE A 102 41.27 -11.86 -46.20
CA ILE A 102 40.42 -11.07 -45.29
C ILE A 102 39.78 -11.96 -44.21
N GLN A 103 39.53 -13.24 -44.54
CA GLN A 103 39.06 -14.28 -43.63
C GLN A 103 39.99 -14.56 -42.44
N ASP A 104 41.30 -14.34 -42.59
CA ASP A 104 42.29 -14.62 -41.55
C ASP A 104 42.47 -13.41 -40.61
N ALA A 105 42.04 -12.22 -41.05
CA ALA A 105 42.17 -10.96 -40.31
C ALA A 105 40.92 -10.58 -39.51
N LEU A 106 39.74 -11.12 -39.84
CA LEU A 106 38.47 -10.82 -39.19
C LEU A 106 38.00 -12.00 -38.33
N ASP A 107 38.00 -11.80 -37.01
CA ASP A 107 37.49 -12.77 -36.03
C ASP A 107 35.95 -12.76 -36.03
N CYS A 108 35.36 -13.31 -37.08
CA CYS A 108 33.90 -13.37 -37.26
C CYS A 108 33.31 -14.44 -36.33
N THR A 109 32.99 -14.07 -35.09
CA THR A 109 32.19 -14.95 -34.22
C THR A 109 30.77 -15.07 -34.79
N GLY A 110 30.44 -16.27 -35.28
CA GLY A 110 29.45 -16.49 -36.35
C GLY A 110 27.97 -16.19 -36.10
N HIS A 111 27.57 -15.48 -35.04
CA HIS A 111 26.14 -15.38 -34.69
C HIS A 111 25.61 -14.03 -34.19
N THR A 112 26.42 -12.97 -34.03
CA THR A 112 25.91 -11.73 -33.38
C THR A 112 26.25 -10.39 -34.02
N GLU A 113 27.23 -10.29 -34.93
CA GLU A 113 27.60 -9.00 -35.55
C GLU A 113 27.66 -9.11 -37.07
N ALA A 114 26.72 -8.46 -37.77
CA ALA A 114 26.70 -8.36 -39.24
C ALA A 114 27.80 -7.41 -39.78
N VAL A 115 28.25 -6.47 -38.93
CA VAL A 115 29.42 -5.62 -39.16
C VAL A 115 30.27 -5.68 -37.90
N PRO A 116 31.50 -6.23 -37.94
CA PRO A 116 32.33 -6.32 -36.76
C PRO A 116 32.52 -4.95 -36.14
N ARG A 117 32.27 -4.79 -34.83
CA ARG A 117 32.49 -3.51 -34.13
C ARG A 117 33.93 -3.02 -34.26
N GLN A 118 34.90 -3.89 -34.52
CA GLN A 118 36.28 -3.48 -34.83
C GLN A 118 36.38 -2.74 -36.16
N LEU A 119 35.55 -3.05 -37.16
CA LEU A 119 35.51 -2.32 -38.44
C LEU A 119 34.93 -0.91 -38.22
N GLU A 120 33.83 -0.80 -37.48
CA GLU A 120 33.26 0.50 -37.12
C GLU A 120 34.26 1.36 -36.34
N ARG A 121 34.92 0.76 -35.33
CA ARG A 121 36.02 1.42 -34.60
C ARG A 121 37.23 1.72 -35.47
N ALA A 122 37.61 0.87 -36.41
CA ALA A 122 38.75 1.14 -37.30
C ALA A 122 38.44 2.33 -38.23
N LEU A 123 37.20 2.43 -38.70
CA LEU A 123 36.72 3.56 -39.50
C LEU A 123 36.60 4.85 -38.68
N THR A 124 36.26 4.78 -37.39
CA THR A 124 36.11 5.97 -36.51
C THR A 124 37.36 6.33 -35.70
N SER A 125 38.29 5.40 -35.45
CA SER A 125 39.49 5.62 -34.62
C SER A 125 40.72 6.08 -35.41
N SER A 126 40.65 6.09 -36.74
CA SER A 126 41.75 6.57 -37.58
C SER A 126 41.74 8.11 -37.67
N TYR A 127 42.45 8.71 -36.71
CA TYR A 127 42.95 10.09 -36.57
C TYR A 127 42.04 11.21 -36.02
N PRO A 128 42.57 12.07 -35.11
CA PRO A 128 41.92 13.29 -34.66
C PRO A 128 41.94 14.31 -35.80
N TRP A 129 40.77 14.62 -36.32
CA TRP A 129 40.54 15.61 -37.37
C TRP A 129 40.95 17.01 -36.89
N LYS A 130 42.20 17.41 -37.13
CA LYS A 130 42.65 18.80 -37.05
C LYS A 130 43.34 19.20 -38.35
N GLY A 131 42.57 19.92 -39.18
CA GLY A 131 43.05 20.61 -40.38
C GLY A 131 43.05 19.73 -41.62
N PHE A 132 41.95 19.73 -42.37
CA PHE A 132 41.96 19.24 -43.74
C PHE A 132 41.13 20.14 -44.67
N ASP A 133 41.75 20.42 -45.81
CA ASP A 133 41.25 21.17 -46.96
C ASP A 133 40.26 20.30 -47.76
N ALA A 134 39.19 20.91 -48.26
CA ALA A 134 38.08 20.23 -48.95
C ALA A 134 38.49 19.61 -50.31
N SER A 135 39.74 19.79 -50.73
CA SER A 135 40.26 19.40 -52.05
C SER A 135 40.80 17.95 -52.14
N SER A 136 40.97 17.22 -51.03
CA SER A 136 41.56 15.88 -51.02
C SER A 136 40.62 14.77 -50.55
N TRP A 137 39.39 14.73 -51.08
CA TRP A 137 38.48 13.60 -50.85
C TRP A 137 39.00 12.35 -51.55
N GLN A 138 40.01 11.68 -50.98
CA GLN A 138 40.21 10.26 -51.26
C GLN A 138 39.03 9.52 -50.62
N ARG A 139 37.98 9.32 -51.42
CA ARG A 139 36.84 8.48 -51.08
C ARG A 139 37.39 7.09 -50.78
N GLN A 140 37.50 6.74 -49.50
CA GLN A 140 37.71 5.35 -49.11
C GLN A 140 36.42 4.60 -49.47
N LEU A 141 36.45 3.91 -50.61
CA LEU A 141 35.39 3.02 -51.03
C LEU A 141 35.52 1.74 -50.20
N VAL A 142 34.60 1.54 -49.24
CA VAL A 142 34.53 0.31 -48.47
C VAL A 142 33.52 -0.61 -49.16
N LEU A 143 33.99 -1.73 -49.72
CA LEU A 143 33.13 -2.81 -50.18
C LEU A 143 32.77 -3.68 -48.97
N VAL A 144 31.52 -3.63 -48.56
CA VAL A 144 31.01 -4.49 -47.48
C VAL A 144 30.23 -5.63 -48.14
N ILE A 145 30.72 -6.86 -47.98
CA ILE A 145 30.06 -8.08 -48.47
C ILE A 145 29.50 -8.78 -47.24
N TRP A 146 28.20 -9.08 -47.23
CA TRP A 146 27.57 -9.87 -46.18
C TRP A 146 26.68 -10.95 -46.81
N PRO A 147 26.47 -12.07 -46.09
CA PRO A 147 25.58 -13.12 -46.58
C PRO A 147 24.13 -12.65 -46.57
N ARG A 148 23.30 -13.16 -47.49
CA ARG A 148 21.91 -12.72 -47.69
C ARG A 148 21.07 -12.76 -46.40
N TRP A 149 21.30 -13.71 -45.50
CA TRP A 149 20.60 -13.80 -44.22
C TRP A 149 20.87 -12.59 -43.27
N ALA A 150 21.97 -11.87 -43.47
CA ALA A 150 22.32 -10.67 -42.70
C ALA A 150 21.75 -9.38 -43.31
N GLU A 151 21.15 -9.44 -44.50
CA GLU A 151 20.62 -8.27 -45.20
C GLU A 151 19.52 -7.60 -44.39
N TYR A 152 18.57 -8.38 -43.88
CA TYR A 152 17.46 -7.89 -43.07
C TYR A 152 17.94 -7.19 -41.80
N ASP A 153 18.99 -7.76 -41.19
CA ASP A 153 19.65 -7.22 -40.01
C ASP A 153 20.28 -5.86 -40.25
N ARG A 154 20.90 -5.70 -41.42
CA ARG A 154 21.59 -4.46 -41.75
C ARG A 154 20.60 -3.34 -42.03
N VAL A 155 19.47 -3.67 -42.65
CA VAL A 155 18.43 -2.68 -42.99
C VAL A 155 17.69 -2.22 -41.73
N HIS A 156 17.35 -3.14 -40.83
CA HIS A 156 16.47 -2.85 -39.69
C HIS A 156 17.17 -2.81 -38.33
N GLY A 157 18.43 -3.23 -38.24
CA GLY A 157 19.24 -3.20 -37.02
C GLY A 157 18.56 -3.93 -35.86
N GLN A 158 18.51 -3.27 -34.70
CA GLN A 158 17.86 -3.79 -33.49
C GLN A 158 16.33 -3.99 -33.66
N GLN A 159 15.72 -3.35 -34.66
CA GLN A 159 14.29 -3.46 -34.94
C GLN A 159 13.96 -4.60 -35.91
N ALA A 160 14.96 -5.40 -36.34
CA ALA A 160 14.76 -6.49 -37.29
C ALA A 160 13.65 -7.46 -36.87
N VAL A 161 13.58 -7.87 -35.60
CA VAL A 161 12.52 -8.78 -35.14
C VAL A 161 11.15 -8.11 -35.21
N SER A 162 11.05 -6.86 -34.76
CA SER A 162 9.79 -6.11 -34.71
C SER A 162 9.23 -5.84 -36.10
N GLU A 163 10.10 -5.42 -37.03
CA GLU A 163 9.72 -5.16 -38.41
C GLU A 163 9.32 -6.47 -39.12
N ALA A 164 10.07 -7.56 -38.90
CA ALA A 164 9.70 -8.86 -39.46
C ALA A 164 8.34 -9.36 -38.94
N CYS A 165 8.06 -9.16 -37.65
CA CYS A 165 6.75 -9.47 -37.06
C CYS A 165 5.64 -8.61 -37.67
N THR A 166 5.90 -7.32 -37.90
CA THR A 166 4.94 -6.39 -38.54
C THR A 166 4.65 -6.78 -39.98
N GLN A 167 5.68 -7.16 -40.75
CA GLN A 167 5.53 -7.64 -42.11
C GLN A 167 4.74 -8.95 -42.16
N LEU A 168 5.05 -9.92 -41.30
CA LEU A 168 4.28 -11.16 -41.19
C LEU A 168 2.83 -10.91 -40.78
N GLN A 169 2.58 -9.97 -39.86
CA GLN A 169 1.23 -9.62 -39.43
C GLN A 169 0.40 -9.01 -40.57
N SER A 170 1.05 -8.32 -41.52
CA SER A 170 0.40 -7.76 -42.70
C SER A 170 0.12 -8.79 -43.80
N SER A 171 0.67 -10.00 -43.68
CA SER A 171 0.45 -11.06 -44.65
C SER A 171 -0.98 -11.57 -44.62
N THR A 172 -1.56 -11.75 -45.81
CA THR A 172 -2.83 -12.42 -46.02
C THR A 172 -2.65 -13.78 -46.71
N SER A 173 -1.42 -14.30 -46.77
CA SER A 173 -1.14 -15.53 -47.50
C SER A 173 -1.69 -16.75 -46.75
N GLU A 174 -2.31 -17.68 -47.48
CA GLU A 174 -2.78 -18.95 -46.92
C GLU A 174 -1.65 -19.98 -46.76
N ARG A 175 -0.48 -19.74 -47.35
CA ARG A 175 0.73 -20.56 -47.23
C ARG A 175 1.96 -19.68 -47.11
N PRO A 176 2.98 -20.09 -46.35
CA PRO A 176 4.20 -19.29 -46.23
C PRO A 176 4.85 -19.15 -47.61
N THR A 177 5.09 -17.90 -48.01
CA THR A 177 5.89 -17.55 -49.17
C THR A 177 7.38 -17.63 -48.82
N GLU A 178 8.26 -17.70 -49.83
CA GLU A 178 9.73 -17.72 -49.60
C GLU A 178 10.20 -16.53 -48.74
N VAL A 179 9.64 -15.34 -48.98
CA VAL A 179 9.94 -14.13 -48.19
C VAL A 179 9.49 -14.29 -46.74
N GLU A 180 8.31 -14.87 -46.50
CA GLU A 180 7.80 -15.09 -45.14
C GLU A 180 8.59 -16.18 -44.40
N GLU A 181 9.10 -17.20 -45.10
CA GLU A 181 10.00 -18.19 -44.53
C GLU A 181 11.34 -17.55 -44.12
N ASP A 182 11.91 -16.67 -44.96
CA ASP A 182 13.09 -15.88 -44.63
C ASP A 182 12.85 -15.00 -43.39
N LEU A 183 11.68 -14.36 -43.29
CA LEU A 183 11.28 -13.56 -42.11
C LEU A 183 11.16 -14.42 -40.85
N LEU A 184 10.60 -15.64 -40.95
CA LEU A 184 10.50 -16.56 -39.82
C LEU A 184 11.89 -16.98 -39.33
N ASP A 185 12.84 -17.25 -40.21
CA ASP A 185 14.20 -17.61 -39.81
C ASP A 185 14.93 -16.43 -39.15
N VAL A 186 14.71 -15.21 -39.63
CA VAL A 186 15.16 -13.98 -38.97
C VAL A 186 14.58 -13.86 -37.55
N ILE A 187 13.26 -14.07 -37.40
CA ILE A 187 12.59 -14.00 -36.11
C ILE A 187 13.10 -15.09 -35.18
N PHE A 188 13.12 -16.36 -35.60
CA PHE A 188 13.51 -17.47 -34.73
C PHE A 188 15.00 -17.45 -34.38
N GLY A 189 15.86 -16.93 -35.24
CA GLY A 189 17.29 -16.78 -34.96
C GLY A 189 17.61 -15.69 -33.93
N ARG A 190 16.71 -14.73 -33.70
CA ARG A 190 16.98 -13.53 -32.88
C ARG A 190 15.96 -13.25 -31.79
N ALA A 191 14.82 -13.92 -31.82
CA ALA A 191 13.81 -13.80 -30.79
C ALA A 191 14.42 -14.10 -29.43
N SER A 192 13.93 -13.36 -28.44
CA SER A 192 14.29 -13.52 -27.04
C SER A 192 13.05 -13.27 -26.20
N SER A 193 13.14 -13.47 -24.88
CA SER A 193 12.00 -13.26 -23.99
C SER A 193 11.44 -11.82 -24.03
N SER A 194 12.27 -10.82 -24.37
CA SER A 194 11.82 -9.43 -24.53
C SER A 194 10.95 -9.22 -25.76
N HIS A 195 11.07 -10.07 -26.78
CA HIS A 195 10.30 -9.99 -28.03
C HIS A 195 9.03 -10.85 -28.00
N SER A 196 8.73 -11.53 -26.89
CA SER A 196 7.66 -12.53 -26.82
C SER A 196 6.28 -12.02 -27.24
N ALA A 197 5.89 -10.80 -26.84
CA ALA A 197 4.63 -10.20 -27.25
C ALA A 197 4.55 -9.91 -28.75
N GLU A 198 5.62 -9.34 -29.34
CA GLU A 198 5.68 -9.00 -30.77
C GLU A 198 5.70 -10.27 -31.63
N VAL A 199 6.50 -11.26 -31.23
CA VAL A 199 6.59 -12.54 -31.94
C VAL A 199 5.27 -13.29 -31.90
N VAL A 200 4.58 -13.34 -30.75
CA VAL A 200 3.26 -13.96 -30.69
C VAL A 200 2.26 -13.17 -31.55
N ALA A 201 2.22 -11.85 -31.47
CA ALA A 201 1.29 -11.04 -32.25
C ALA A 201 1.48 -11.17 -33.78
N GLY A 202 2.72 -11.32 -34.26
CA GLY A 202 3.02 -11.47 -35.69
C GLY A 202 2.98 -12.92 -36.19
N VAL A 203 3.65 -13.84 -35.50
CA VAL A 203 3.88 -15.22 -35.99
C VAL A 203 2.69 -16.14 -35.71
N CYS A 204 2.03 -16.02 -34.55
CA CYS A 204 0.93 -16.93 -34.19
C CYS A 204 -0.25 -16.85 -35.19
N PRO A 205 -0.78 -15.66 -35.54
CA PRO A 205 -1.84 -15.56 -36.55
C PRO A 205 -1.43 -16.13 -37.92
N ALA A 206 -0.20 -15.86 -38.37
CA ALA A 206 0.32 -16.37 -39.63
C ALA A 206 0.40 -17.92 -39.64
N THR A 207 0.97 -18.52 -38.59
CA THR A 207 1.06 -19.99 -38.47
C THR A 207 -0.31 -20.66 -38.39
N ILE A 208 -1.29 -20.01 -37.76
CA ILE A 208 -2.70 -20.45 -37.75
C ILE A 208 -3.28 -20.39 -39.16
N ALA A 209 -3.15 -19.27 -39.87
CA ALA A 209 -3.63 -19.15 -41.25
C ALA A 209 -3.07 -20.27 -42.13
N TRP A 210 -1.77 -20.54 -42.02
CA TRP A 210 -1.06 -21.56 -42.79
C TRP A 210 -1.34 -23.00 -42.40
N GLY A 211 -1.95 -23.26 -41.24
CA GLY A 211 -2.18 -24.64 -40.78
C GLY A 211 -0.89 -25.38 -40.39
N ARG A 212 0.12 -24.67 -39.84
CA ARG A 212 1.45 -25.22 -39.51
C ARG A 212 1.71 -25.28 -37.99
N PRO A 213 1.29 -26.36 -37.29
CA PRO A 213 1.48 -26.48 -35.84
C PRO A 213 2.95 -26.58 -35.42
N ASP A 214 3.83 -27.05 -36.31
CA ASP A 214 5.28 -27.11 -36.08
C ASP A 214 5.90 -25.71 -35.92
N LEU A 215 5.48 -24.76 -36.76
CA LEU A 215 5.93 -23.38 -36.70
C LEU A 215 5.39 -22.66 -35.47
N TRP A 216 4.14 -22.96 -35.07
CA TRP A 216 3.57 -22.48 -33.82
C TRP A 216 4.43 -22.88 -32.60
N VAL A 217 4.78 -24.17 -32.49
CA VAL A 217 5.62 -24.66 -31.38
C VAL A 217 7.02 -24.04 -31.41
N ARG A 218 7.61 -23.89 -32.61
CA ARG A 218 8.92 -23.23 -32.80
C ARG A 218 8.87 -21.77 -32.35
N ALA A 219 7.80 -21.04 -32.68
CA ALA A 219 7.61 -19.65 -32.28
C ALA A 219 7.51 -19.49 -30.75
N MET A 220 6.68 -20.32 -30.11
CA MET A 220 6.51 -20.32 -28.65
C MET A 220 7.82 -20.62 -27.90
N THR A 221 8.67 -21.45 -28.50
CA THR A 221 9.97 -21.84 -27.92
C THR A 221 11.02 -20.75 -28.14
N ALA A 222 11.11 -20.18 -29.35
CA ALA A 222 12.13 -19.19 -29.71
C ALA A 222 12.03 -17.89 -28.89
N CYS A 223 10.82 -17.42 -28.62
CA CYS A 223 10.60 -16.20 -27.84
C CYS A 223 10.29 -16.46 -26.35
N ASP A 224 10.30 -17.71 -25.90
CA ASP A 224 9.94 -18.11 -24.53
C ASP A 224 8.56 -17.58 -24.06
N ALA A 225 7.61 -17.44 -24.99
CA ALA A 225 6.24 -17.01 -24.71
C ALA A 225 5.49 -17.95 -23.76
N GLN A 226 6.04 -19.14 -23.51
CA GLN A 226 5.52 -20.08 -22.52
C GLN A 226 5.62 -19.56 -21.07
N ARG A 227 6.26 -18.43 -20.78
CA ARG A 227 6.30 -17.89 -19.40
C ARG A 227 5.03 -17.15 -18.98
N SER A 228 4.21 -16.70 -19.92
CA SER A 228 3.10 -15.79 -19.64
C SER A 228 1.87 -16.17 -20.45
N VAL A 229 0.76 -16.41 -19.74
CA VAL A 229 -0.56 -16.60 -20.31
C VAL A 229 -1.03 -15.34 -21.04
N GLU A 230 -0.70 -14.15 -20.53
CA GLU A 230 -1.11 -12.88 -21.14
C GLU A 230 -0.44 -12.68 -22.49
N THR A 231 0.82 -13.09 -22.64
CA THR A 231 1.56 -12.99 -23.90
C THR A 231 0.98 -13.90 -24.97
N LEU A 232 0.54 -15.10 -24.59
CA LEU A 232 -0.02 -16.06 -25.55
C LEU A 232 -1.38 -15.59 -26.08
N ASP A 233 -2.17 -14.92 -25.25
CA ASP A 233 -3.57 -14.55 -25.49
C ASP A 233 -4.50 -15.77 -25.66
N VAL A 234 -5.69 -15.69 -25.03
CA VAL A 234 -6.68 -16.76 -25.12
C VAL A 234 -7.22 -16.91 -26.54
N ASP A 235 -7.32 -15.82 -27.30
CA ASP A 235 -7.88 -15.85 -28.65
C ASP A 235 -6.97 -16.56 -29.65
N ASN A 236 -5.65 -16.37 -29.54
CA ASN A 236 -4.69 -17.15 -30.34
C ASN A 236 -4.78 -18.65 -30.04
N VAL A 237 -4.95 -19.03 -28.76
CA VAL A 237 -5.12 -20.45 -28.37
C VAL A 237 -6.42 -21.02 -28.95
N ARG A 238 -7.51 -20.25 -28.91
CA ARG A 238 -8.80 -20.68 -29.48
C ARG A 238 -8.67 -20.96 -30.97
N HIS A 239 -8.11 -20.01 -31.72
CA HIS A 239 -7.92 -20.17 -33.17
C HIS A 239 -6.93 -21.29 -33.51
N ALA A 240 -5.87 -21.47 -32.73
CA ALA A 240 -4.95 -22.59 -32.90
C ALA A 240 -5.66 -23.94 -32.66
N ILE A 241 -6.51 -24.05 -31.64
CA ILE A 241 -7.30 -25.27 -31.37
C ILE A 241 -8.30 -25.53 -32.50
N GLU A 242 -8.99 -24.50 -33.00
CA GLU A 242 -9.93 -24.63 -34.13
C GLU A 242 -9.21 -25.11 -35.39
N ARG A 243 -7.99 -24.61 -35.63
CA ARG A 243 -7.25 -24.89 -36.86
C ARG A 243 -6.47 -26.20 -36.82
N PHE A 244 -5.70 -26.43 -35.77
CA PHE A 244 -4.78 -27.57 -35.66
C PHE A 244 -5.41 -28.75 -34.90
N GLY A 245 -6.39 -28.47 -34.03
CA GLY A 245 -6.89 -29.42 -33.06
C GLY A 245 -6.15 -29.33 -31.73
N PHE A 246 -6.85 -29.73 -30.65
CA PHE A 246 -6.32 -29.60 -29.29
C PHE A 246 -5.03 -30.41 -29.07
N THR A 247 -4.89 -31.58 -29.67
CA THR A 247 -3.72 -32.47 -29.48
C THR A 247 -2.40 -31.77 -29.84
N ASP A 248 -2.38 -31.01 -30.92
CA ASP A 248 -1.16 -30.34 -31.42
C ASP A 248 -0.81 -29.09 -30.58
N VAL A 249 -1.83 -28.41 -30.04
CA VAL A 249 -1.66 -27.20 -29.22
C VAL A 249 -1.41 -27.51 -27.74
N LYS A 250 -1.83 -28.70 -27.29
CA LYS A 250 -1.84 -29.13 -25.88
C LYS A 250 -0.49 -28.93 -25.20
N PHE A 251 0.61 -29.33 -25.83
CA PHE A 251 1.94 -29.24 -25.22
C PHE A 251 2.34 -27.79 -24.94
N SER A 252 2.13 -26.88 -25.90
CA SER A 252 2.45 -25.46 -25.72
C SER A 252 1.59 -24.83 -24.63
N VAL A 253 0.29 -25.09 -24.63
CA VAL A 253 -0.63 -24.54 -23.61
C VAL A 253 -0.34 -25.12 -22.23
N GLU A 254 -0.03 -26.41 -22.13
CA GLU A 254 0.37 -27.02 -20.86
C GLU A 254 1.67 -26.42 -20.33
N SER A 255 2.66 -26.16 -21.20
CA SER A 255 3.89 -25.46 -20.80
C SER A 255 3.59 -24.06 -20.26
N VAL A 256 2.72 -23.30 -20.92
CA VAL A 256 2.29 -21.96 -20.48
C VAL A 256 1.61 -22.03 -19.12
N VAL A 257 0.64 -22.95 -18.99
CA VAL A 257 -0.11 -23.20 -17.77
C VAL A 257 0.78 -23.73 -16.65
N GLN A 258 1.96 -24.30 -16.91
CA GLN A 258 2.89 -24.76 -15.87
C GLN A 258 3.94 -23.71 -15.47
N ARG A 259 4.34 -22.84 -16.40
CA ARG A 259 5.40 -21.85 -16.18
C ARG A 259 4.88 -20.48 -15.74
N GLU A 260 3.60 -20.20 -15.93
CA GLU A 260 2.95 -18.97 -15.46
C GLU A 260 3.09 -18.84 -13.91
N PRO A 261 3.67 -17.74 -13.40
CA PRO A 261 3.84 -17.53 -11.97
C PRO A 261 2.52 -17.26 -11.22
N SER A 262 1.53 -16.66 -11.89
CA SER A 262 0.26 -16.24 -11.29
C SER A 262 -0.81 -17.33 -11.41
N ASP A 263 -1.12 -18.02 -10.31
CA ASP A 263 -2.19 -19.03 -10.30
C ASP A 263 -3.56 -18.41 -10.62
N VAL A 264 -3.79 -17.15 -10.24
CA VAL A 264 -4.98 -16.37 -10.59
C VAL A 264 -5.13 -16.26 -12.10
N THR A 265 -4.05 -15.89 -12.80
CA THR A 265 -4.04 -15.74 -14.26
C THR A 265 -4.29 -17.08 -14.94
N VAL A 266 -3.68 -18.16 -14.44
CA VAL A 266 -3.91 -19.53 -14.95
C VAL A 266 -5.36 -19.96 -14.79
N PHE A 267 -5.95 -19.82 -13.60
CA PHE A 267 -7.34 -20.23 -13.38
C PHE A 267 -8.32 -19.46 -14.26
N ARG A 268 -8.11 -18.14 -14.41
CA ARG A 268 -8.92 -17.31 -15.30
C ARG A 268 -8.80 -17.75 -16.77
N PHE A 269 -7.58 -18.08 -17.21
CA PHE A 269 -7.35 -18.60 -18.55
C PHE A 269 -8.06 -19.93 -18.78
N LEU A 270 -7.90 -20.90 -17.86
CA LEU A 270 -8.58 -22.19 -17.95
C LEU A 270 -10.10 -22.03 -17.96
N HIS A 271 -10.66 -21.14 -17.13
CA HIS A 271 -12.08 -20.85 -17.12
C HIS A 271 -12.59 -20.24 -18.43
N ARG A 272 -11.85 -19.27 -19.00
CA ARG A 272 -12.19 -18.66 -20.31
C ARG A 272 -12.10 -19.66 -21.46
N LEU A 273 -11.15 -20.59 -21.40
CA LEU A 273 -10.99 -21.63 -22.40
C LEU A 273 -12.11 -22.67 -22.31
N GLU A 274 -12.42 -23.15 -21.11
CA GLU A 274 -13.54 -24.08 -20.84
C GLU A 274 -14.88 -23.50 -21.26
N ARG A 275 -15.16 -22.23 -20.92
CA ARG A 275 -16.40 -21.54 -21.34
C ARG A 275 -16.53 -21.43 -22.85
N TRP A 276 -15.44 -21.12 -23.54
CA TRP A 276 -15.43 -21.07 -25.00
C TRP A 276 -15.68 -22.46 -25.61
N MET A 277 -15.01 -23.50 -25.10
CA MET A 277 -15.22 -24.89 -25.54
C MET A 277 -16.67 -25.34 -25.34
N ALA A 278 -17.28 -25.00 -24.20
CA ALA A 278 -18.69 -25.30 -23.93
C ALA A 278 -19.64 -24.59 -24.91
N THR A 279 -19.27 -23.38 -25.38
CA THR A 279 -20.04 -22.65 -26.38
C THR A 279 -19.91 -23.30 -27.77
N GLN A 280 -18.71 -23.74 -28.14
CA GLN A 280 -18.48 -24.42 -29.42
C GLN A 280 -19.18 -25.79 -29.51
N ALA A 281 -19.24 -26.52 -28.40
CA ALA A 281 -19.99 -27.78 -28.34
C ALA A 281 -21.49 -27.60 -28.63
N GLN A 282 -22.05 -26.42 -28.35
CA GLN A 282 -23.45 -26.09 -28.61
C GLN A 282 -23.69 -25.64 -30.07
N SER A 283 -22.72 -24.99 -30.71
CA SER A 283 -22.91 -24.36 -32.02
C SER A 283 -22.62 -25.27 -33.21
N GLN A 284 -21.62 -26.14 -33.16
CA GLN A 284 -21.05 -26.75 -34.38
C GLN A 284 -21.15 -28.28 -34.50
N ASN A 285 -21.83 -28.99 -33.59
CA ASN A 285 -21.87 -30.46 -33.57
C ASN A 285 -20.46 -31.10 -33.57
N CYS A 286 -19.43 -30.33 -33.23
CA CYS A 286 -18.07 -30.81 -33.05
C CYS A 286 -18.02 -31.59 -31.74
N GLN A 287 -17.75 -32.89 -31.82
CA GLN A 287 -17.48 -33.70 -30.65
C GLN A 287 -16.17 -33.21 -30.03
N LEU A 288 -16.27 -32.59 -28.86
CA LEU A 288 -15.12 -32.28 -28.02
C LEU A 288 -14.34 -33.58 -27.73
N PRO A 289 -13.00 -33.58 -27.81
CA PRO A 289 -12.22 -34.67 -27.28
C PRO A 289 -12.52 -34.77 -25.77
N ALA A 290 -13.01 -35.92 -25.30
CA ALA A 290 -13.21 -36.16 -23.86
C ALA A 290 -11.92 -35.91 -23.04
N SER A 291 -10.76 -36.01 -23.70
CA SER A 291 -9.45 -35.69 -23.15
C SER A 291 -9.23 -34.21 -22.79
N PHE A 292 -10.06 -33.28 -23.27
CA PHE A 292 -9.95 -31.86 -22.94
C PHE A 292 -10.39 -31.57 -21.51
N ASP A 293 -11.58 -32.02 -21.12
CA ASP A 293 -12.10 -31.80 -19.77
C ASP A 293 -11.19 -32.45 -18.72
N ASP A 294 -10.78 -33.70 -18.96
CA ASP A 294 -9.79 -34.40 -18.15
C ASP A 294 -8.49 -33.60 -18.02
N TRP A 295 -8.00 -33.01 -19.11
CA TRP A 295 -6.80 -32.18 -19.08
C TRP A 295 -6.99 -30.90 -18.26
N VAL A 296 -8.10 -30.17 -18.42
CA VAL A 296 -8.39 -28.96 -17.64
C VAL A 296 -8.44 -29.30 -16.15
N GLN A 297 -9.09 -30.40 -15.77
CA GLN A 297 -9.17 -30.84 -14.37
C GLN A 297 -7.79 -31.24 -13.82
N VAL A 298 -6.95 -31.89 -14.62
CA VAL A 298 -5.55 -32.18 -14.25
C VAL A 298 -4.76 -30.89 -14.01
N GLN A 299 -4.87 -29.88 -14.89
CA GLN A 299 -4.15 -28.62 -14.70
C GLN A 299 -4.65 -27.84 -13.49
N ARG A 300 -5.97 -27.77 -13.28
CA ARG A 300 -6.56 -27.17 -12.06
C ARG A 300 -6.03 -27.86 -10.82
N SER A 301 -6.02 -29.19 -10.80
CA SER A 301 -5.52 -29.98 -9.67
C SER A 301 -4.05 -29.69 -9.38
N LYS A 302 -3.18 -29.65 -10.40
CA LYS A 302 -1.77 -29.27 -10.25
C LYS A 302 -1.62 -27.89 -9.63
N ARG A 303 -2.37 -26.90 -10.13
CA ARG A 303 -2.33 -25.52 -9.63
C ARG A 303 -2.87 -25.39 -8.22
N TYR A 304 -3.91 -26.15 -7.86
CA TYR A 304 -4.37 -26.22 -6.48
C TYR A 304 -3.32 -26.78 -5.52
N GLN A 305 -2.52 -27.76 -5.94
CA GLN A 305 -1.40 -28.23 -5.11
C GLN A 305 -0.36 -27.13 -4.89
N THR A 306 -0.10 -26.28 -5.88
CA THR A 306 0.76 -25.10 -5.73
C THR A 306 0.17 -24.06 -4.78
N VAL A 307 -1.13 -23.77 -4.87
CA VAL A 307 -1.80 -22.87 -3.91
C VAL A 307 -1.77 -23.45 -2.50
N LYS A 308 -1.99 -24.77 -2.37
CA LYS A 308 -1.94 -25.49 -1.09
C LYS A 308 -0.54 -25.48 -0.48
N SER A 309 0.52 -25.66 -1.27
CA SER A 309 1.89 -25.59 -0.76
C SER A 309 2.28 -24.17 -0.30
N ARG A 310 1.75 -23.13 -0.96
CA ARG A 310 1.86 -21.73 -0.49
C ARG A 310 1.12 -21.53 0.83
N LEU A 311 -0.09 -22.07 0.96
CA LEU A 311 -0.82 -22.07 2.23
C LEU A 311 -0.05 -22.80 3.33
N ASP A 312 0.53 -23.96 3.04
CA ASP A 312 1.36 -24.70 4.00
C ASP A 312 2.60 -23.90 4.40
N THR A 313 3.25 -23.21 3.45
CA THR A 313 4.36 -22.30 3.74
C THR A 313 3.91 -21.16 4.65
N LEU A 314 2.76 -20.56 4.36
CA LEU A 314 2.19 -19.46 5.14
C LEU A 314 1.85 -19.86 6.57
N VAL A 315 1.32 -21.07 6.78
CA VAL A 315 0.97 -21.59 8.11
C VAL A 315 2.20 -22.03 8.90
N ASN A 316 3.17 -22.68 8.24
CA ASN A 316 4.34 -23.26 8.91
C ASN A 316 5.51 -22.27 9.09
N ARG A 317 5.57 -21.21 8.28
CA ARG A 317 6.62 -20.19 8.28
C ARG A 317 6.01 -18.78 8.19
N PRO A 318 5.25 -18.36 9.22
CA PRO A 318 4.55 -17.07 9.20
C PRO A 318 5.48 -15.87 9.05
N ASP A 319 6.75 -15.99 9.50
CA ASP A 319 7.74 -14.90 9.43
C ASP A 319 8.21 -14.60 7.99
N GLU A 320 8.10 -15.57 7.07
CA GLU A 320 8.44 -15.40 5.64
C GLU A 320 7.23 -14.96 4.81
N ALA A 321 6.04 -14.96 5.41
CA ALA A 321 4.80 -14.71 4.71
C ALA A 321 4.48 -13.21 4.65
N ASN A 322 4.11 -12.74 3.46
CA ASN A 322 3.63 -11.38 3.22
C ASN A 322 2.08 -11.38 3.16
N PRO A 323 1.39 -10.35 3.68
CA PRO A 323 -0.04 -10.12 3.45
C PRO A 323 -0.51 -10.31 1.99
N VAL A 324 0.33 -9.97 1.00
CA VAL A 324 0.05 -10.20 -0.43
C VAL A 324 -0.17 -11.67 -0.76
N MET A 325 0.51 -12.59 -0.08
CA MET A 325 0.34 -14.03 -0.29
C MET A 325 -1.07 -14.50 0.06
N VAL A 326 -1.69 -13.92 1.10
CA VAL A 326 -3.08 -14.20 1.47
C VAL A 326 -4.03 -13.80 0.35
N SER A 327 -3.87 -12.59 -0.19
CA SER A 327 -4.68 -12.09 -1.31
C SER A 327 -4.55 -12.98 -2.55
N LEU A 328 -3.32 -13.40 -2.88
CA LEU A 328 -3.06 -14.33 -3.99
C LEU A 328 -3.76 -15.70 -3.79
N ILE A 329 -3.70 -16.29 -2.59
CA ILE A 329 -4.37 -17.56 -2.29
C ILE A 329 -5.89 -17.42 -2.40
N VAL A 330 -6.46 -16.36 -1.81
CA VAL A 330 -7.91 -16.11 -1.85
C VAL A 330 -8.39 -15.92 -3.29
N HIS A 331 -7.72 -15.06 -4.07
CA HIS A 331 -8.07 -14.84 -5.47
C HIS A 331 -7.91 -16.09 -6.33
N ALA A 332 -6.86 -16.87 -6.13
CA ALA A 332 -6.65 -18.12 -6.87
C ALA A 332 -7.75 -19.14 -6.55
N ALA A 333 -8.16 -19.25 -5.29
CA ALA A 333 -9.25 -20.13 -4.86
C ALA A 333 -10.60 -19.72 -5.47
N ILE A 334 -10.90 -18.41 -5.54
CA ILE A 334 -12.11 -17.88 -6.17
C ILE A 334 -12.12 -18.17 -7.67
N GLU A 335 -11.06 -17.79 -8.39
CA GLU A 335 -10.97 -17.93 -9.85
C GLU A 335 -10.92 -19.40 -10.27
N GLY A 336 -10.36 -20.27 -9.44
CA GLY A 336 -10.41 -21.71 -9.67
C GLY A 336 -11.78 -22.34 -9.36
N GLY A 337 -12.66 -21.64 -8.64
CA GLY A 337 -13.95 -22.16 -8.18
C GLY A 337 -13.90 -23.06 -6.95
N ASN A 338 -12.76 -23.14 -6.25
CA ASN A 338 -12.62 -23.92 -5.02
C ASN A 338 -12.67 -23.02 -3.79
N THR A 339 -13.84 -22.49 -3.48
CA THR A 339 -14.04 -21.68 -2.27
C THR A 339 -13.89 -22.48 -0.98
N ASP A 340 -13.97 -23.80 -1.04
CA ASP A 340 -13.80 -24.66 0.13
C ASP A 340 -12.35 -24.61 0.65
N LEU A 341 -11.37 -24.38 -0.24
CA LEU A 341 -9.99 -24.06 0.16
C LEU A 341 -9.92 -22.81 1.06
N ILE A 342 -10.80 -21.83 0.86
CA ILE A 342 -10.87 -20.64 1.72
C ILE A 342 -11.51 -20.99 3.06
N PHE A 343 -12.72 -21.54 3.03
CA PHE A 343 -13.55 -21.66 4.24
C PHE A 343 -13.26 -22.90 5.08
N LEU A 344 -12.82 -24.01 4.47
CA LEU A 344 -12.55 -25.27 5.15
C LEU A 344 -11.06 -25.48 5.48
N ASP A 345 -10.14 -24.88 4.70
CA ASP A 345 -8.70 -25.02 4.93
C ASP A 345 -8.05 -23.72 5.44
N LEU A 346 -8.09 -22.64 4.67
CA LEU A 346 -7.38 -21.38 4.97
C LEU A 346 -7.87 -20.74 6.28
N VAL A 347 -9.18 -20.51 6.42
CA VAL A 347 -9.75 -19.81 7.58
C VAL A 347 -9.50 -20.56 8.90
N PRO A 348 -9.81 -21.86 9.03
CA PRO A 348 -9.57 -22.59 10.28
C PRO A 348 -8.09 -22.61 10.65
N ARG A 349 -7.21 -22.93 9.70
CA ARG A 349 -5.76 -23.02 9.95
C ARG A 349 -5.16 -21.69 10.40
N LEU A 350 -5.56 -20.57 9.80
CA LEU A 350 -5.06 -19.25 10.20
C LEU A 350 -5.67 -18.73 11.50
N SER A 351 -6.88 -19.18 11.85
CA SER A 351 -7.47 -18.86 13.14
C SER A 351 -6.76 -19.53 14.32
N GLU A 352 -6.13 -20.68 14.08
CA GLU A 352 -5.40 -21.46 15.09
C GLU A 352 -3.88 -21.19 15.08
N ALA A 353 -3.30 -20.90 13.92
CA ALA A 353 -1.87 -20.69 13.77
C ALA A 353 -1.37 -19.36 14.39
N ASN A 354 -0.07 -19.29 14.72
CA ASN A 354 0.57 -18.07 15.22
C ASN A 354 0.98 -17.15 14.07
N VAL A 355 -0.03 -16.53 13.45
CA VAL A 355 0.15 -15.68 12.27
C VAL A 355 0.14 -14.21 12.68
N GLY A 356 0.97 -13.40 12.03
CA GLY A 356 1.02 -11.95 12.25
C GLY A 356 -0.33 -11.26 12.03
N SER A 357 -0.60 -10.21 12.81
CA SER A 357 -1.85 -9.45 12.78
C SER A 357 -2.16 -8.84 11.41
N GLU A 358 -1.15 -8.41 10.65
CA GLU A 358 -1.32 -7.84 9.31
C GLU A 358 -1.86 -8.86 8.30
N MET A 359 -1.47 -10.12 8.40
CA MET A 359 -1.97 -11.18 7.50
C MET A 359 -3.42 -11.53 7.83
N LEU A 360 -3.79 -11.60 9.11
CA LEU A 360 -5.17 -11.80 9.54
C LEU A 360 -6.06 -10.63 9.11
N ARG A 361 -5.54 -9.40 9.20
CA ARG A 361 -6.21 -8.20 8.70
C ARG A 361 -6.42 -8.27 7.19
N ALA A 362 -5.39 -8.64 6.42
CA ALA A 362 -5.49 -8.82 4.98
C ALA A 362 -6.54 -9.87 4.61
N LEU A 363 -6.56 -11.03 5.28
CA LEU A 363 -7.57 -12.07 5.03
C LEU A 363 -8.98 -11.56 5.28
N VAL A 364 -9.23 -10.93 6.42
CA VAL A 364 -10.57 -10.41 6.76
C VAL A 364 -11.00 -9.35 5.75
N ASN A 365 -10.10 -8.48 5.30
CA ASN A 365 -10.40 -7.49 4.28
C ASN A 365 -10.75 -8.14 2.93
N GLU A 366 -10.01 -9.17 2.50
CA GLU A 366 -10.32 -9.91 1.27
C GLU A 366 -11.67 -10.64 1.35
N LEU A 367 -11.98 -11.26 2.50
CA LEU A 367 -13.28 -11.91 2.71
C LEU A 367 -14.45 -10.90 2.66
N ARG A 368 -14.26 -9.69 3.19
CA ARG A 368 -15.25 -8.62 3.09
C ARG A 368 -15.42 -8.11 1.67
N GLN A 369 -14.31 -7.94 0.94
CA GLN A 369 -14.36 -7.57 -0.48
C GLN A 369 -15.07 -8.65 -1.31
N LEU A 370 -14.86 -9.93 -0.99
CA LEU A 370 -15.55 -11.05 -1.63
C LEU A 370 -17.07 -10.98 -1.42
N ASP A 371 -17.53 -10.74 -0.19
CA ASP A 371 -18.97 -10.58 0.10
C ASP A 371 -19.59 -9.41 -0.69
N ALA A 372 -18.85 -8.29 -0.80
CA ALA A 372 -19.28 -7.11 -1.53
C ALA A 372 -19.35 -7.33 -3.05
N ARG A 373 -18.38 -8.05 -3.66
CA ARG A 373 -18.31 -8.27 -5.10
C ARG A 373 -19.38 -9.22 -5.62
N ASP A 374 -19.69 -10.28 -4.89
CA ASP A 374 -20.58 -11.37 -5.36
C ASP A 374 -22.06 -11.18 -4.96
N GLY A 375 -22.49 -9.96 -4.64
CA GLY A 375 -23.89 -9.65 -4.33
C GLY A 375 -24.44 -10.44 -3.14
N GLY A 376 -23.58 -10.83 -2.19
CA GLY A 376 -23.97 -11.59 -1.01
C GLY A 376 -24.02 -13.12 -1.19
N ARG A 377 -23.58 -13.67 -2.33
CA ARG A 377 -23.49 -15.14 -2.53
C ARG A 377 -22.75 -15.85 -1.38
N TRP A 378 -21.73 -15.20 -0.84
CA TRP A 378 -20.86 -15.74 0.22
C TRP A 378 -21.18 -15.21 1.61
N ARG A 379 -22.23 -14.39 1.77
CA ARG A 379 -22.49 -13.63 3.00
C ARG A 379 -22.48 -14.48 4.26
N THR A 380 -23.17 -15.62 4.23
CA THR A 380 -23.25 -16.52 5.40
C THR A 380 -21.89 -17.13 5.74
N ARG A 381 -21.13 -17.59 4.73
CA ARG A 381 -19.80 -18.19 4.95
C ARG A 381 -18.79 -17.16 5.45
N VAL A 382 -18.78 -15.97 4.85
CA VAL A 382 -17.93 -14.84 5.26
C VAL A 382 -18.28 -14.38 6.68
N ARG A 383 -19.56 -14.21 6.99
CA ARG A 383 -20.03 -13.83 8.34
C ARG A 383 -19.61 -14.83 9.41
N ASN A 384 -19.55 -16.13 9.09
CA ASN A 384 -19.09 -17.16 10.02
C ASN A 384 -17.56 -17.22 10.12
N ALA A 385 -16.84 -16.87 9.06
CA ALA A 385 -15.37 -16.89 9.01
C ALA A 385 -14.70 -15.70 9.70
N ILE A 386 -15.31 -14.51 9.65
CA ILE A 386 -14.70 -13.27 10.19
C ILE A 386 -14.49 -13.33 11.72
N PRO A 387 -15.47 -13.71 12.56
CA PRO A 387 -15.33 -13.68 14.01
C PRO A 387 -14.10 -14.42 14.58
N PRO A 388 -13.80 -15.69 14.23
CA PRO A 388 -12.62 -16.37 14.75
C PRO A 388 -11.30 -15.70 14.31
N LEU A 389 -11.24 -15.17 13.09
CA LEU A 389 -10.05 -14.47 12.58
C LEU A 389 -9.82 -13.15 13.31
N VAL A 390 -10.87 -12.35 13.51
CA VAL A 390 -10.75 -11.06 14.22
C VAL A 390 -10.44 -11.28 15.70
N ARG A 391 -10.99 -12.33 16.32
CA ARG A 391 -10.61 -12.73 17.67
C ARG A 391 -9.14 -13.14 17.75
N ARG A 392 -8.63 -13.91 16.78
CA ARG A 392 -7.22 -14.27 16.70
C ARG A 392 -6.33 -13.03 16.51
N PHE A 393 -6.72 -12.12 15.62
CA PHE A 393 -6.07 -10.82 15.43
C PHE A 393 -5.97 -10.05 16.74
N ALA A 394 -7.07 -9.96 17.49
CA ALA A 394 -7.12 -9.31 18.79
C ALA A 394 -6.20 -9.98 19.81
N SER A 395 -5.99 -11.30 19.74
CA SER A 395 -5.05 -12.02 20.60
C SER A 395 -3.58 -11.82 20.24
N CYS A 396 -3.23 -11.57 18.97
CA CYS A 396 -1.84 -11.54 18.52
C CYS A 396 -1.30 -10.14 18.17
N ILE A 397 -2.14 -9.13 17.97
CA ILE A 397 -1.67 -7.78 17.64
C ILE A 397 -0.75 -7.23 18.72
N ASP A 398 0.37 -6.62 18.32
CA ASP A 398 1.24 -5.91 19.24
C ASP A 398 0.53 -4.64 19.76
N LEU A 399 0.52 -4.46 21.08
CA LEU A 399 -0.05 -3.29 21.76
C LEU A 399 1.03 -2.36 22.32
N SER A 400 2.31 -2.62 22.01
CA SER A 400 3.45 -1.85 22.49
C SER A 400 3.62 -0.49 21.79
N GLY A 401 3.04 -0.29 20.61
CA GLY A 401 3.13 0.95 19.84
C GLY A 401 2.22 2.09 20.32
N GLY A 402 1.85 2.08 21.61
CA GLY A 402 1.16 3.18 22.27
C GLY A 402 -0.36 3.23 22.06
N PRO A 403 -1.02 4.28 22.59
CA PRO A 403 -2.48 4.38 22.65
C PRO A 403 -3.15 4.44 21.26
N ASP A 404 -2.48 5.03 20.26
CA ASP A 404 -3.04 5.12 18.91
C ASP A 404 -3.11 3.74 18.23
N GLN A 405 -2.12 2.86 18.45
CA GLN A 405 -2.17 1.49 17.94
C GLN A 405 -3.31 0.69 18.57
N ILE A 406 -3.51 0.84 19.89
CA ILE A 406 -4.63 0.21 20.63
C ILE A 406 -5.97 0.69 20.09
N LEU A 407 -6.14 2.00 19.90
CA LEU A 407 -7.38 2.57 19.38
C LEU A 407 -7.67 2.14 17.94
N ASN A 408 -6.64 2.07 17.09
CA ASN A 408 -6.76 1.54 15.72
C ASN A 408 -7.16 0.06 15.73
N ALA A 409 -6.63 -0.74 16.66
CA ALA A 409 -7.00 -2.15 16.82
C ALA A 409 -8.47 -2.30 17.26
N LEU A 410 -8.91 -1.50 18.25
CA LEU A 410 -10.30 -1.47 18.71
C LEU A 410 -11.24 -1.03 17.59
N GLN A 411 -10.88 0.02 16.86
CA GLN A 411 -11.64 0.51 15.70
C GLN A 411 -11.78 -0.59 14.65
N TYR A 412 -10.71 -1.32 14.36
CA TYR A 412 -10.76 -2.43 13.41
C TYR A 412 -11.72 -3.55 13.83
N CYS A 413 -11.75 -3.92 15.12
CA CYS A 413 -12.70 -4.91 15.65
C CYS A 413 -14.17 -4.42 15.58
N LEU A 414 -14.41 -3.13 15.83
CA LEU A 414 -15.74 -2.52 15.70
C LEU A 414 -16.18 -2.44 14.23
N CYS A 415 -15.31 -2.01 13.33
CA CYS A 415 -15.55 -1.96 11.88
C CYS A 415 -15.86 -3.33 11.26
N THR A 416 -15.41 -4.42 11.89
CA THR A 416 -15.67 -5.81 11.46
C THR A 416 -16.89 -6.42 12.15
N GLN A 417 -17.56 -5.67 13.02
CA GLN A 417 -18.76 -6.09 13.77
C GLN A 417 -18.50 -7.31 14.67
N VAL A 418 -17.31 -7.41 15.25
CA VAL A 418 -16.93 -8.49 16.20
C VAL A 418 -16.60 -7.88 17.56
N PRO A 419 -17.60 -7.42 18.34
CA PRO A 419 -17.37 -6.76 19.62
C PRO A 419 -16.68 -7.66 20.66
N ASP A 420 -16.86 -8.99 20.57
CA ASP A 420 -16.15 -9.94 21.44
C ASP A 420 -14.62 -9.86 21.28
N ALA A 421 -14.13 -9.47 20.10
CA ALA A 421 -12.69 -9.29 19.89
C ALA A 421 -12.18 -8.04 20.62
N CYS A 422 -13.01 -7.00 20.80
CA CYS A 422 -12.68 -5.87 21.67
C CYS A 422 -12.51 -6.32 23.12
N ALA A 423 -13.28 -7.30 23.60
CA ALA A 423 -13.08 -7.88 24.94
C ALA A 423 -11.66 -8.42 25.07
N VAL A 424 -11.22 -9.24 24.11
CA VAL A 424 -9.87 -9.82 24.10
C VAL A 424 -8.78 -8.75 24.09
N LEU A 425 -8.95 -7.68 23.30
CA LEU A 425 -8.01 -6.55 23.29
C LEU A 425 -7.95 -5.83 24.64
N LEU A 426 -9.10 -5.53 25.23
CA LEU A 426 -9.18 -4.85 26.52
C LEU A 426 -8.64 -5.72 27.66
N ASP A 427 -8.83 -7.04 27.59
CA ASP A 427 -8.27 -7.99 28.55
C ASP A 427 -6.74 -7.97 28.51
N ARG A 428 -6.16 -7.97 27.30
CA ARG A 428 -4.71 -7.86 27.10
C ARG A 428 -4.17 -6.48 27.51
N LEU A 429 -4.96 -5.43 27.30
CA LEU A 429 -4.61 -4.07 27.73
C LEU A 429 -4.55 -3.97 29.26
N LEU A 430 -5.49 -4.59 29.96
CA LEU A 430 -5.51 -4.65 31.42
C LEU A 430 -4.49 -5.63 32.02
N ASN A 431 -4.00 -6.58 31.22
CA ASN A 431 -3.04 -7.59 31.62
C ASN A 431 -1.89 -7.65 30.61
N PRO A 432 -1.06 -6.60 30.52
CA PRO A 432 0.06 -6.55 29.58
C PRO A 432 1.02 -7.71 29.87
N MET A 433 1.36 -8.50 28.86
CA MET A 433 2.14 -9.73 29.04
C MET A 433 3.48 -9.44 29.71
N GLY A 434 3.64 -9.88 30.97
CA GLY A 434 4.89 -9.77 31.72
C GLY A 434 5.19 -8.41 32.33
N ARG A 435 4.28 -7.42 32.25
CA ARG A 435 4.46 -6.09 32.87
C ARG A 435 3.41 -5.87 33.96
N LEU A 436 3.83 -5.31 35.09
CA LEU A 436 2.89 -4.77 36.08
C LEU A 436 2.25 -3.50 35.52
N VAL A 437 0.95 -3.32 35.76
CA VAL A 437 0.24 -2.07 35.44
C VAL A 437 0.74 -1.01 36.43
N ASP A 438 1.71 -0.20 36.01
CA ASP A 438 2.28 0.89 36.80
C ASP A 438 1.56 2.23 36.52
N ALA A 439 1.81 3.23 37.36
CA ALA A 439 1.19 4.55 37.25
C ALA A 439 1.44 5.21 35.89
N GLU A 440 2.65 5.07 35.35
CA GLU A 440 3.06 5.61 34.05
C GLU A 440 2.23 4.98 32.92
N TYR A 441 2.08 3.65 32.89
CA TYR A 441 1.27 2.97 31.89
C TYR A 441 -0.22 3.36 31.99
N VAL A 442 -0.75 3.49 33.20
CA VAL A 442 -2.14 3.91 33.41
C VAL A 442 -2.34 5.35 32.92
N GLU A 443 -1.39 6.24 33.19
CA GLU A 443 -1.45 7.66 32.81
C GLU A 443 -1.26 7.87 31.30
N GLU A 444 -0.22 7.28 30.72
CA GLU A 444 0.15 7.54 29.32
C GLU A 444 -0.64 6.70 28.32
N THR A 445 -1.10 5.51 28.72
CA THR A 445 -1.80 4.58 27.81
C THR A 445 -3.27 4.45 28.17
N LEU A 446 -3.60 3.97 29.37
CA LEU A 446 -4.99 3.64 29.70
C LEU A 446 -5.88 4.88 29.77
N ALA A 447 -5.40 5.98 30.33
CA ALA A 447 -6.16 7.23 30.42
C ALA A 447 -6.49 7.77 29.01
N ILE A 448 -5.52 7.75 28.08
CA ILE A 448 -5.75 8.20 26.70
C ILE A 448 -6.78 7.29 26.00
N VAL A 449 -6.65 5.98 26.14
CA VAL A 449 -7.64 5.03 25.60
C VAL A 449 -9.02 5.31 26.20
N LEU A 450 -9.10 5.51 27.52
CA LEU A 450 -10.35 5.80 28.22
C LEU A 450 -11.01 7.09 27.74
N THR A 451 -10.24 8.14 27.43
CA THR A 451 -10.80 9.39 26.90
C THR A 451 -11.38 9.28 25.51
N ARG A 452 -10.79 8.44 24.65
CA ARG A 452 -11.15 8.34 23.24
C ARG A 452 -12.13 7.22 22.94
N LEU A 453 -12.12 6.16 23.75
CA LEU A 453 -12.95 4.97 23.55
C LEU A 453 -14.47 5.27 23.52
N PRO A 454 -15.06 6.08 24.42
CA PRO A 454 -16.50 6.37 24.37
C PRO A 454 -16.94 7.00 23.04
N ASN A 455 -16.14 7.91 22.49
CA ASN A 455 -16.42 8.50 21.19
C ASN A 455 -16.28 7.47 20.06
N LEU A 456 -15.25 6.61 20.13
CA LEU A 456 -15.05 5.52 19.18
C LEU A 456 -16.24 4.55 19.18
N LEU A 457 -16.73 4.15 20.36
CA LEU A 457 -17.91 3.28 20.50
C LEU A 457 -19.14 3.93 19.87
N ARG A 458 -19.36 5.23 20.12
CA ARG A 458 -20.48 5.98 19.54
C ARG A 458 -20.41 6.05 18.01
N ILE A 459 -19.23 6.21 17.42
CA ILE A 459 -19.03 6.21 15.95
C ILE A 459 -19.47 4.88 15.33
N HIS A 460 -19.38 3.79 16.08
CA HIS A 460 -19.74 2.44 15.65
C HIS A 460 -21.07 1.94 16.25
N ASP A 461 -21.93 2.84 16.73
CA ASP A 461 -23.24 2.52 17.31
C ASP A 461 -23.20 1.53 18.50
N HIS A 462 -22.12 1.55 19.27
CA HIS A 462 -21.99 0.77 20.51
C HIS A 462 -22.16 1.64 21.75
N CYS A 463 -22.82 1.09 22.77
CA CYS A 463 -23.00 1.78 24.05
C CYS A 463 -21.85 1.45 25.01
N PRO A 464 -21.23 2.44 25.69
CA PRO A 464 -20.23 2.19 26.73
C PRO A 464 -20.73 1.31 27.88
N THR A 465 -22.04 1.27 28.13
CA THR A 465 -22.67 0.43 29.16
C THR A 465 -22.90 -1.02 28.72
N SER A 466 -22.74 -1.33 27.44
CA SER A 466 -22.91 -2.70 26.94
C SER A 466 -21.67 -3.56 27.23
N PRO A 467 -21.84 -4.86 27.54
CA PRO A 467 -20.74 -5.81 27.52
C PRO A 467 -20.09 -5.86 26.11
N PRO A 468 -18.76 -6.00 26.01
CA PRO A 468 -17.77 -6.20 27.08
C PRO A 468 -17.22 -4.90 27.70
N PHE A 469 -17.65 -3.72 27.24
CA PHE A 469 -16.98 -2.45 27.54
C PHE A 469 -17.13 -2.02 28.99
N VAL A 470 -18.33 -2.15 29.57
CA VAL A 470 -18.64 -1.65 30.92
C VAL A 470 -17.66 -2.17 31.99
N SER A 471 -17.45 -3.48 32.08
CA SER A 471 -16.58 -4.07 33.11
C SER A 471 -15.11 -3.70 32.93
N ARG A 472 -14.69 -3.45 31.68
CA ARG A 472 -13.31 -3.05 31.35
C ARG A 472 -13.06 -1.57 31.61
N LEU A 473 -14.02 -0.71 31.29
CA LEU A 473 -14.01 0.70 31.68
C LEU A 473 -13.94 0.84 33.21
N GLN A 474 -14.74 0.07 33.95
CA GLN A 474 -14.66 -0.01 35.41
C GLN A 474 -13.26 -0.39 35.89
N SER A 475 -12.69 -1.45 35.30
CA SER A 475 -11.35 -1.94 35.68
C SER A 475 -10.28 -0.87 35.45
N ILE A 476 -10.29 -0.20 34.29
CA ILE A 476 -9.35 0.91 33.99
C ILE A 476 -9.47 2.03 35.02
N LEU A 477 -10.69 2.43 35.39
CA LEU A 477 -10.90 3.46 36.40
C LEU A 477 -10.47 3.05 37.80
N VAL A 478 -10.65 1.77 38.15
CA VAL A 478 -10.12 1.23 39.41
C VAL A 478 -8.59 1.24 39.41
N TYR A 479 -7.94 0.91 38.30
CA TYR A 479 -6.48 1.05 38.17
C TYR A 479 -6.03 2.51 38.28
N TRP A 480 -6.75 3.45 37.66
CA TRP A 480 -6.48 4.88 37.83
C TRP A 480 -6.51 5.29 39.31
N ILE A 481 -7.54 4.86 40.04
CA ILE A 481 -7.66 5.19 41.47
C ILE A 481 -6.56 4.55 42.30
N LYS A 482 -6.15 3.31 42.00
CA LYS A 482 -5.17 2.57 42.80
C LYS A 482 -3.73 2.99 42.52
N GLU A 483 -3.40 3.16 41.25
CA GLU A 483 -2.01 3.34 40.81
C GLU A 483 -1.65 4.82 40.59
N VAL A 484 -2.60 5.65 40.14
CA VAL A 484 -2.35 7.07 39.82
C VAL A 484 -2.83 7.99 40.93
N MET A 485 -4.02 7.75 41.48
CA MET A 485 -4.52 8.58 42.57
C MET A 485 -3.83 8.24 43.88
N ILE A 486 -3.15 9.23 44.45
CA ILE A 486 -2.59 9.15 45.80
C ILE A 486 -3.72 9.43 46.80
N PRO A 487 -3.77 8.78 47.98
CA PRO A 487 -4.68 9.19 49.04
C PRO A 487 -4.54 10.68 49.36
N MET A 488 -5.66 11.38 49.55
CA MET A 488 -5.62 12.82 49.87
C MET A 488 -4.81 13.03 51.16
N PRO A 489 -3.71 13.81 51.12
CA PRO A 489 -2.95 14.12 52.33
C PRO A 489 -3.83 14.85 53.35
N THR A 490 -3.66 14.55 54.63
CA THR A 490 -4.33 15.29 55.71
C THR A 490 -3.94 16.76 55.64
N GLY A 491 -4.92 17.66 55.69
CA GLY A 491 -4.68 19.11 55.59
C GLY A 491 -4.51 19.64 54.17
N SER A 492 -4.81 18.83 53.13
CA SER A 492 -4.61 19.26 51.74
C SER A 492 -5.43 20.49 51.38
N GLN A 493 -6.64 20.66 51.94
CA GLN A 493 -7.47 21.82 51.61
C GLN A 493 -6.82 23.12 52.11
N GLU A 494 -6.31 23.12 53.34
CA GLU A 494 -5.62 24.26 53.94
C GLU A 494 -4.32 24.59 53.18
N VAL A 495 -3.64 23.58 52.61
CA VAL A 495 -2.46 23.79 51.75
C VAL A 495 -2.85 24.31 50.37
N LEU A 496 -3.94 23.82 49.78
CA LEU A 496 -4.45 24.32 48.50
C LEU A 496 -4.97 25.76 48.62
N ASP A 497 -5.59 26.12 49.75
CA ASP A 497 -6.02 27.49 50.03
C ASP A 497 -4.81 28.45 50.15
N GLN A 498 -3.65 27.96 50.58
CA GLN A 498 -2.40 28.74 50.56
C GLN A 498 -1.87 29.02 49.14
N LEU A 499 -2.44 28.42 48.10
CA LEU A 499 -2.13 28.76 46.70
C LEU A 499 -2.91 29.99 46.20
N GLN A 500 -3.94 30.46 46.91
CA GLN A 500 -4.72 31.67 46.54
C GLN A 500 -3.88 32.93 46.24
N PRO A 501 -2.73 33.19 46.89
CA PRO A 501 -1.87 34.33 46.50
C PRO A 501 -1.38 34.28 45.05
N LEU A 502 -1.39 33.12 44.40
CA LEU A 502 -1.07 32.97 42.97
C LEU A 502 -2.17 33.57 42.08
N ASP A 503 -3.41 33.73 42.57
CA ASP A 503 -4.49 34.38 41.81
C ASP A 503 -4.25 35.89 41.69
N ALA A 504 -3.52 36.48 42.64
CA ALA A 504 -3.04 37.86 42.56
C ALA A 504 -1.83 38.03 41.61
N TRP A 505 -1.28 36.95 41.06
CA TRP A 505 -0.21 37.00 40.05
C TRP A 505 -0.84 37.41 38.71
N THR A 506 -0.87 38.70 38.39
CA THR A 506 -1.58 39.21 37.20
C THR A 506 -0.78 39.20 35.89
N CYS A 507 0.53 38.92 35.93
CA CYS A 507 1.36 38.90 34.73
C CYS A 507 0.91 37.83 33.73
N ALA A 508 0.62 38.26 32.49
CA ALA A 508 0.15 37.40 31.40
C ALA A 508 1.26 36.96 30.43
N CYS A 509 2.54 37.15 30.77
CA CYS A 509 3.61 36.66 29.91
C CYS A 509 3.64 35.13 29.89
N GLU A 510 4.01 34.54 28.75
CA GLU A 510 3.98 33.09 28.50
C GLU A 510 4.62 32.28 29.64
N HIS A 511 5.81 32.69 30.10
CA HIS A 511 6.52 31.99 31.16
C HIS A 511 5.88 32.18 32.54
N CYS A 512 5.29 33.34 32.86
CA CYS A 512 4.55 33.53 34.12
C CYS A 512 3.29 32.65 34.14
N VAL A 513 2.59 32.54 33.01
CA VAL A 513 1.43 31.65 32.88
C VAL A 513 1.86 30.20 33.08
N SER A 514 2.94 29.77 32.40
CA SER A 514 3.46 28.41 32.53
C SER A 514 3.94 28.07 33.94
N VAL A 515 4.68 28.97 34.61
CA VAL A 515 5.13 28.76 36.00
C VAL A 515 3.96 28.68 36.96
N ARG A 516 2.94 29.53 36.78
CA ARG A 516 1.75 29.51 37.63
C ARG A 516 0.95 28.23 37.46
N ALA A 517 0.72 27.81 36.22
CA ALA A 517 0.09 26.54 35.90
C ALA A 517 0.89 25.37 36.49
N PHE A 518 2.22 25.38 36.39
CA PHE A 518 3.07 24.39 37.04
C PHE A 518 2.84 24.33 38.56
N LEU A 519 2.80 25.48 39.25
CA LEU A 519 2.61 25.53 40.70
C LEU A 519 1.21 25.11 41.15
N GLN A 520 0.17 25.38 40.34
CA GLN A 520 -1.23 25.12 40.69
C GLN A 520 -1.74 23.76 40.22
N GLU A 521 -1.31 23.30 39.03
CA GLU A 521 -1.99 22.22 38.30
C GLU A 521 -1.10 21.02 37.99
N GLU A 522 0.22 21.17 37.95
CA GLU A 522 1.09 20.08 37.48
C GLU A 522 1.56 19.15 38.63
N PRO A 523 1.62 17.83 38.43
CA PRO A 523 1.96 16.88 39.49
C PRO A 523 3.47 16.77 39.80
N GLU A 524 4.33 17.31 38.93
CA GLU A 524 5.78 17.24 39.05
C GLU A 524 6.28 18.12 40.19
N ARG A 525 7.34 17.65 40.87
CA ARG A 525 7.96 18.39 41.97
C ARG A 525 8.72 19.62 41.48
N GLU A 526 9.37 19.51 40.33
CA GLU A 526 10.24 20.53 39.76
C GLU A 526 10.03 20.63 38.25
N MET A 527 10.22 21.83 37.73
CA MET A 527 10.15 22.11 36.31
C MET A 527 11.20 23.14 35.93
N THR A 528 11.83 22.93 34.78
CA THR A 528 12.91 23.79 34.29
C THR A 528 12.54 24.41 32.95
N TRP A 529 12.64 25.73 32.88
CA TRP A 529 12.49 26.49 31.65
C TRP A 529 13.88 26.90 31.16
N TYR A 530 14.39 26.15 30.18
CA TYR A 530 15.69 26.41 29.56
C TYR A 530 15.62 27.60 28.60
N LYS A 531 16.74 28.32 28.46
CA LYS A 531 16.98 29.29 27.38
C LYS A 531 15.97 30.45 27.29
N ILE A 532 15.33 30.83 28.40
CA ILE A 532 14.35 31.92 28.43
C ILE A 532 14.99 33.33 28.52
N GLY A 533 16.30 33.41 28.81
CA GLY A 533 17.06 34.66 28.83
C GLY A 533 17.05 35.38 30.17
N ALA A 534 18.13 36.13 30.45
CA ALA A 534 18.33 36.81 31.74
C ALA A 534 17.22 37.82 32.11
N PRO A 535 16.66 38.62 31.18
CA PRO A 535 15.54 39.52 31.52
C PRO A 535 14.31 38.74 32.03
N THR A 536 13.97 37.65 31.36
CA THR A 536 12.84 36.78 31.73
C THR A 536 13.08 36.07 33.05
N VAL A 537 14.29 35.53 33.29
CA VAL A 537 14.66 34.92 34.58
C VAL A 537 14.51 35.93 35.72
N ARG A 538 14.98 37.18 35.55
CA ARG A 538 14.81 38.25 36.56
C ARG A 538 13.34 38.56 36.79
N HIS A 539 12.56 38.66 35.72
CA HIS A 539 11.12 38.90 35.79
C HIS A 539 10.39 37.78 36.57
N LEU A 540 10.60 36.52 36.23
CA LEU A 540 10.00 35.39 36.94
C LEU A 540 10.43 35.35 38.40
N THR A 541 11.72 35.60 38.68
CA THR A 541 12.24 35.66 40.05
C THR A 541 11.54 36.73 40.89
N GLN A 542 11.24 37.89 40.31
CA GLN A 542 10.51 38.96 40.99
C GLN A 542 9.10 38.52 41.38
N PHE A 543 8.37 37.88 40.46
CA PHE A 543 7.01 37.40 40.73
C PHE A 543 6.98 36.18 41.67
N LEU A 544 7.91 35.24 41.50
CA LEU A 544 8.07 34.10 42.42
C LEU A 544 8.33 34.58 43.85
N LYS A 545 9.18 35.60 44.02
CA LYS A 545 9.42 36.21 45.33
C LYS A 545 8.17 36.89 45.90
N ALA A 546 7.39 37.57 45.07
CA ALA A 546 6.21 38.32 45.51
C ALA A 546 5.01 37.40 45.85
N HIS A 547 4.81 36.32 45.09
CA HIS A 547 3.58 35.51 45.15
C HIS A 547 3.79 34.06 45.59
N ALA A 548 5.00 33.50 45.42
CA ALA A 548 5.26 32.07 45.58
C ALA A 548 6.41 31.74 46.55
N GLY A 549 6.92 32.71 47.32
CA GLY A 549 8.07 32.51 48.20
C GLY A 549 7.89 31.44 49.29
N GLY A 550 6.65 31.19 49.73
CA GLY A 550 6.30 30.10 50.63
C GLY A 550 5.90 28.80 49.93
N ILE A 551 5.68 28.83 48.62
CA ILE A 551 5.13 27.72 47.82
C ILE A 551 6.25 26.97 47.08
N ALA A 552 7.25 27.70 46.59
CA ALA A 552 8.34 27.15 45.79
C ALA A 552 9.69 27.78 46.09
N ALA A 553 10.75 27.01 45.84
CA ALA A 553 12.11 27.47 45.70
C ALA A 553 12.46 27.57 44.20
N TRP A 554 13.45 28.38 43.85
CA TRP A 554 13.92 28.46 42.46
C TRP A 554 15.41 28.70 42.39
N SER A 555 16.01 28.22 41.30
CA SER A 555 17.44 28.35 41.01
C SER A 555 17.64 28.83 39.57
N THR A 556 18.66 29.65 39.33
CA THR A 556 19.03 30.05 37.96
C THR A 556 19.91 28.98 37.33
N VAL A 557 19.46 28.40 36.22
CA VAL A 557 20.24 27.42 35.45
C VAL A 557 21.27 28.16 34.61
N ARG A 558 22.52 28.18 35.08
CA ARG A 558 23.65 28.90 34.44
C ARG A 558 24.38 28.08 33.39
N THR A 559 24.10 26.79 33.29
CA THR A 559 24.77 25.86 32.36
C THR A 559 24.38 26.08 30.90
N CYS A 560 23.33 26.87 30.63
CA CYS A 560 22.91 27.23 29.27
C CYS A 560 23.00 28.75 29.04
N SER A 561 23.48 29.14 27.86
CA SER A 561 23.31 30.48 27.32
C SER A 561 22.35 30.39 26.13
N PRO A 562 21.19 31.07 26.14
CA PRO A 562 20.65 31.93 27.20
C PRO A 562 20.29 31.20 28.52
N GLN A 563 20.26 31.95 29.62
CA GLN A 563 19.97 31.44 30.99
C GLN A 563 18.57 30.82 31.10
N GLY A 564 18.43 29.84 32.00
CA GLY A 564 17.15 29.24 32.38
C GLY A 564 16.79 29.43 33.86
N ILE A 565 15.60 28.98 34.26
CA ILE A 565 15.17 28.92 35.66
C ILE A 565 14.59 27.54 35.96
N GLU A 566 14.95 26.99 37.11
CA GLU A 566 14.37 25.77 37.68
C GLU A 566 13.52 26.19 38.88
N VAL A 567 12.27 25.74 38.92
CA VAL A 567 11.34 26.00 40.02
C VAL A 567 10.97 24.68 40.66
N THR A 568 11.17 24.57 41.97
CA THR A 568 10.91 23.37 42.77
C THR A 568 9.84 23.68 43.81
N LYS A 569 8.74 22.95 43.80
CA LYS A 569 7.69 23.05 44.82
C LYS A 569 8.23 22.68 46.20
N GLN A 570 7.82 23.41 47.22
CA GLN A 570 8.11 23.04 48.60
C GLN A 570 7.44 21.69 48.92
N PRO A 571 8.08 20.80 49.72
CA PRO A 571 7.58 19.45 49.96
C PRO A 571 6.12 19.40 50.47
N ALA A 572 5.70 20.40 51.25
CA ALA A 572 4.34 20.50 51.78
C ALA A 572 3.27 20.64 50.66
N PHE A 573 3.62 21.21 49.51
CA PHE A 573 2.71 21.46 48.40
C PHE A 573 2.72 20.35 47.34
N VAL A 574 3.78 19.53 47.27
CA VAL A 574 3.94 18.52 46.21
C VAL A 574 2.75 17.54 46.20
N ASN A 575 2.45 16.91 47.34
CA ASN A 575 1.39 15.91 47.38
C ASN A 575 -0.03 16.50 47.25
N PRO A 576 -0.39 17.62 47.92
CA PRO A 576 -1.69 18.25 47.72
C PRO A 576 -1.93 18.72 46.28
N VAL A 577 -0.95 19.36 45.65
CA VAL A 577 -1.05 19.80 44.25
C VAL A 577 -1.15 18.60 43.31
N ARG A 578 -0.32 17.57 43.53
CA ARG A 578 -0.37 16.32 42.75
C ARG A 578 -1.73 15.63 42.88
N TRP A 579 -2.27 15.53 44.09
CA TRP A 579 -3.61 14.99 44.31
C TRP A 579 -4.68 15.80 43.58
N ALA A 580 -4.64 17.14 43.69
CA ALA A 580 -5.57 18.02 43.00
C ALA A 580 -5.49 17.87 41.47
N SER A 581 -4.28 17.76 40.93
CA SER A 581 -4.03 17.51 39.50
C SER A 581 -4.62 16.18 39.05
N TYR A 582 -4.30 15.08 39.73
CA TYR A 582 -4.81 13.76 39.39
C TYR A 582 -6.33 13.64 39.62
N ARG A 583 -6.89 14.33 40.60
CA ARG A 583 -8.34 14.49 40.76
C ARG A 583 -8.95 15.19 39.56
N ALA A 584 -8.42 16.34 39.15
CA ALA A 584 -8.92 17.08 37.98
C ALA A 584 -8.84 16.23 36.70
N ARG A 585 -7.73 15.53 36.49
CA ARG A 585 -7.57 14.55 35.39
C ARG A 585 -8.59 13.41 35.51
N GLY A 586 -8.77 12.81 36.68
CA GLY A 586 -9.76 11.76 36.93
C GLY A 586 -11.20 12.20 36.66
N VAL A 587 -11.58 13.42 37.05
CA VAL A 587 -12.90 13.97 36.71
C VAL A 587 -13.03 14.20 35.20
N ARG A 588 -11.99 14.70 34.51
CA ARG A 588 -11.98 14.80 33.04
C ARG A 588 -12.11 13.43 32.36
N LEU A 589 -11.51 12.37 32.92
CA LEU A 589 -11.73 10.99 32.46
C LEU A 589 -13.19 10.58 32.59
N LEU A 590 -13.82 10.81 33.75
CA LEU A 590 -15.26 10.54 33.92
C LEU A 590 -16.12 11.36 32.96
N GLN A 591 -15.77 12.63 32.74
CA GLN A 591 -16.45 13.46 31.76
C GLN A 591 -16.33 12.89 30.37
N SER A 592 -15.18 12.35 29.95
CA SER A 592 -15.04 11.77 28.61
C SER A 592 -15.97 10.57 28.38
N ILE A 593 -16.25 9.79 29.43
CA ILE A 593 -17.21 8.68 29.40
C ILE A 593 -18.64 9.21 29.33
N GLY A 594 -18.92 10.29 30.07
CA GLY A 594 -20.24 10.91 30.18
C GLY A 594 -20.45 12.18 29.35
N ALA A 595 -19.61 12.48 28.34
CA ALA A 595 -19.42 13.84 27.81
C ALA A 595 -20.70 14.49 27.25
N ASN A 596 -21.71 13.69 26.93
CA ASN A 596 -23.02 14.13 26.47
C ASN A 596 -24.18 13.42 27.19
N VAL A 597 -23.90 12.74 28.31
CA VAL A 597 -24.82 11.78 28.90
C VAL A 597 -25.09 12.11 30.36
N ALA A 598 -26.35 11.90 30.78
CA ALA A 598 -26.77 12.07 32.17
C ALA A 598 -25.88 11.24 33.12
N VAL A 599 -25.80 11.68 34.38
CA VAL A 599 -25.13 10.96 35.48
C VAL A 599 -25.55 9.48 35.55
N ASP A 600 -26.74 9.16 35.06
CA ASP A 600 -27.25 7.80 34.90
C ASP A 600 -26.29 6.88 34.11
N VAL A 601 -25.64 7.34 33.03
CA VAL A 601 -24.69 6.48 32.29
C VAL A 601 -23.40 6.29 33.07
N LEU A 602 -22.95 7.26 33.85
CA LEU A 602 -21.82 7.02 34.76
C LEU A 602 -22.19 6.04 35.86
N ARG A 603 -23.41 6.09 36.38
CA ARG A 603 -23.92 5.08 37.31
C ARG A 603 -23.93 3.69 36.67
N ASP A 604 -24.45 3.57 35.46
CA ASP A 604 -24.54 2.30 34.76
C ASP A 604 -23.15 1.77 34.39
N VAL A 605 -22.22 2.65 33.99
CA VAL A 605 -20.84 2.27 33.70
C VAL A 605 -20.10 1.89 34.97
N LEU A 606 -20.21 2.64 36.08
CA LEU A 606 -19.42 2.41 37.28
C LEU A 606 -19.99 1.30 38.17
N GLY A 607 -21.32 1.09 38.13
CA GLY A 607 -22.01 0.07 38.91
C GLY A 607 -21.61 0.10 40.39
N GLN A 608 -21.13 -1.03 40.89
CA GLN A 608 -20.70 -1.20 42.29
C GLN A 608 -19.47 -0.35 42.67
N TYR A 609 -18.70 0.14 41.70
CA TYR A 609 -17.50 0.95 41.95
C TYR A 609 -17.78 2.44 42.08
N LEU A 610 -19.03 2.87 41.87
CA LEU A 610 -19.44 4.27 42.00
C LEU A 610 -19.04 4.87 43.37
N PRO A 611 -19.28 4.22 44.52
CA PRO A 611 -18.91 4.78 45.83
C PRO A 611 -17.41 4.93 46.01
N LEU A 612 -16.62 3.96 45.51
CA LEU A 612 -15.16 4.00 45.58
C LEU A 612 -14.60 5.17 44.75
N VAL A 613 -15.10 5.33 43.53
CA VAL A 613 -14.67 6.41 42.62
C VAL A 613 -15.05 7.78 43.18
N ALA A 614 -16.28 7.91 43.69
CA ALA A 614 -16.74 9.15 44.32
C ALA A 614 -15.91 9.49 45.56
N ALA A 615 -15.58 8.50 46.40
CA ALA A 615 -14.76 8.71 47.60
C ALA A 615 -13.36 9.18 47.25
N ALA A 616 -12.68 8.49 46.32
CA ALA A 616 -11.34 8.85 45.86
C ALA A 616 -11.29 10.28 45.29
N LEU A 617 -12.24 10.65 44.43
CA LEU A 617 -12.31 11.99 43.83
C LEU A 617 -12.76 13.08 44.82
N SER A 618 -13.37 12.72 45.94
CA SER A 618 -13.70 13.64 47.03
C SER A 618 -12.58 13.76 48.07
N GLY A 619 -11.53 12.93 47.95
CA GLY A 619 -10.44 12.87 48.93
C GLY A 619 -10.82 12.19 50.25
N ARG A 620 -11.85 11.34 50.24
CA ARG A 620 -12.19 10.49 51.38
C ARG A 620 -11.37 9.20 51.33
N ALA A 621 -10.92 8.75 52.49
CA ALA A 621 -10.21 7.48 52.62
C ALA A 621 -11.15 6.26 52.48
N GLU A 622 -12.37 6.37 53.01
CA GLU A 622 -13.36 5.29 53.00
C GLU A 622 -14.40 5.48 51.88
N PRO A 623 -14.85 4.39 51.23
CA PRO A 623 -15.98 4.42 50.29
C PRO A 623 -17.27 4.96 50.94
N TYR A 624 -18.17 5.53 50.14
CA TYR A 624 -19.51 5.90 50.62
C TYR A 624 -20.37 4.65 50.90
N ASP A 625 -21.11 4.65 52.01
CA ASP A 625 -22.03 3.56 52.36
C ASP A 625 -23.27 3.51 51.45
N ALA A 626 -23.67 4.65 50.87
CA ALA A 626 -24.85 4.78 50.04
C ALA A 626 -24.51 5.28 48.61
N VAL A 627 -25.04 4.57 47.60
CA VAL A 627 -24.89 4.90 46.16
C VAL A 627 -25.41 6.30 45.83
N LEU A 628 -26.52 6.73 46.45
CA LEU A 628 -27.13 8.04 46.20
C LEU A 628 -26.24 9.21 46.64
N GLU A 629 -25.48 9.04 47.72
CA GLU A 629 -24.52 10.05 48.17
C GLU A 629 -23.37 10.18 47.17
N ALA A 630 -22.84 9.05 46.70
CA ALA A 630 -21.82 9.01 45.67
C ALA A 630 -22.27 9.68 44.35
N GLU A 631 -23.52 9.47 43.94
CA GLU A 631 -24.11 10.12 42.76
C GLU A 631 -24.16 11.65 42.91
N ASN A 632 -24.64 12.14 44.06
CA ASN A 632 -24.76 13.59 44.29
C ASN A 632 -23.39 14.26 44.30
N VAL A 633 -22.40 13.61 44.90
CA VAL A 633 -21.00 14.04 44.89
C VAL A 633 -20.46 14.13 43.47
N LEU A 634 -20.61 13.08 42.67
CA LEU A 634 -20.14 13.09 41.28
C LEU A 634 -20.86 14.14 40.44
N ARG A 635 -22.16 14.33 40.64
CA ARG A 635 -22.92 15.40 39.98
C ARG A 635 -22.34 16.78 40.30
N GLY A 636 -21.98 17.03 41.56
CA GLY A 636 -21.32 18.25 41.99
C GLY A 636 -19.93 18.45 41.35
N LEU A 637 -19.10 17.40 41.35
CA LEU A 637 -17.76 17.43 40.74
C LEU A 637 -17.81 17.71 39.23
N LEU A 638 -18.74 17.07 38.52
CA LEU A 638 -18.91 17.27 37.08
C LEU A 638 -19.44 18.67 36.74
N ALA A 639 -20.31 19.23 37.58
CA ALA A 639 -20.83 20.58 37.43
C ALA A 639 -19.73 21.63 37.64
N GLN A 640 -18.84 21.44 38.63
CA GLN A 640 -17.72 22.34 38.91
C GLN A 640 -16.84 22.56 37.67
N ILE A 641 -16.39 21.48 37.03
CA ILE A 641 -15.51 21.60 35.85
C ILE A 641 -16.24 22.15 34.63
N ARG A 642 -17.55 21.86 34.47
CA ARG A 642 -18.33 22.48 33.40
C ARG A 642 -18.36 24.01 33.55
N GLY A 643 -18.53 24.50 34.78
CA GLY A 643 -18.43 25.93 35.08
C GLY A 643 -17.05 26.52 34.77
N GLU A 644 -15.96 25.81 35.11
CA GLU A 644 -14.58 26.24 34.83
C GLU A 644 -14.27 26.29 33.32
N THR A 645 -14.81 25.36 32.54
CA THR A 645 -14.61 25.34 31.07
C THR A 645 -15.40 26.42 30.34
N GLU A 646 -16.59 26.78 30.84
CA GLU A 646 -17.38 27.90 30.30
C GLU A 646 -16.71 29.24 30.61
N THR A 647 -16.20 29.45 31.84
CA THR A 647 -15.51 30.69 32.21
C THR A 647 -14.19 30.91 31.46
N LEU A 648 -13.41 29.84 31.22
CA LEU A 648 -12.20 29.89 30.39
C LEU A 648 -12.50 30.23 28.91
N ARG A 649 -13.67 29.84 28.40
CA ARG A 649 -14.10 30.15 27.02
C ARG A 649 -14.50 31.63 26.89
N ASP A 650 -15.15 32.18 27.90
CA ASP A 650 -15.57 33.58 27.94
C ASP A 650 -14.37 34.54 28.12
N THR A 651 -13.35 34.15 28.90
CA THR A 651 -12.13 34.96 29.04
C THR A 651 -11.26 34.96 27.78
N ARG A 652 -11.29 33.90 26.96
CA ARG A 652 -10.50 33.80 25.73
C ARG A 652 -11.16 34.47 24.51
N THR A 653 -12.45 34.81 24.60
CA THR A 653 -13.21 35.46 23.52
C THR A 653 -13.30 36.99 23.67
N GLN A 654 -12.74 37.58 24.73
CA GLN A 654 -12.50 39.03 24.79
C GLN A 654 -11.19 39.39 24.07
N PRO A 655 -11.22 40.08 22.91
CA PRO A 655 -10.00 40.61 22.30
C PRO A 655 -9.42 41.74 23.16
N PRO A 656 -8.08 41.86 23.29
CA PRO A 656 -7.47 42.96 24.01
C PRO A 656 -7.66 44.27 23.21
N CYS A 657 -8.46 45.17 23.77
CA CYS A 657 -8.45 46.63 23.57
C CYS A 657 -8.36 47.16 22.13
N CYS A 658 -9.51 47.36 21.48
CA CYS A 658 -9.66 48.33 20.39
C CYS A 658 -9.77 49.75 20.97
N ALA A 659 -8.63 50.43 21.10
CA ALA A 659 -8.57 51.89 21.21
C ALA A 659 -7.76 52.44 20.03
N ALA A 660 -8.19 52.14 18.80
CA ALA A 660 -7.62 52.70 17.56
C ALA A 660 -8.53 52.46 16.33
N ALA A 661 -9.85 52.61 16.46
CA ALA A 661 -10.77 52.47 15.33
C ALA A 661 -11.92 53.49 15.36
N GLU A 662 -11.59 54.77 15.55
CA GLU A 662 -12.45 55.91 15.19
C GLU A 662 -11.77 56.70 14.06
N ALA A 663 -11.61 56.06 12.90
CA ALA A 663 -11.16 56.74 11.67
C ALA A 663 -11.46 55.93 10.40
N ALA A 664 -12.67 55.36 10.25
CA ALA A 664 -13.11 54.83 8.95
C ALA A 664 -14.61 54.55 8.93
N THR A 665 -15.43 55.59 8.88
CA THR A 665 -16.86 55.43 8.52
C THR A 665 -17.39 56.63 7.77
N LEU A 666 -16.76 56.95 6.63
CA LEU A 666 -17.33 57.83 5.60
C LEU A 666 -16.76 57.41 4.23
N ALA A 667 -17.38 56.40 3.59
CA ALA A 667 -17.46 56.26 2.12
C ALA A 667 -18.10 54.92 1.73
N SER A 668 -19.40 54.94 1.42
CA SER A 668 -20.01 54.27 0.24
C SER A 668 -21.50 54.05 0.47
N ALA A 669 -22.28 55.07 0.15
CA ALA A 669 -23.70 54.96 -0.13
C ALA A 669 -23.98 55.76 -1.41
N ALA A 670 -24.01 55.05 -2.53
CA ALA A 670 -24.61 55.39 -3.84
C ALA A 670 -24.19 54.19 -4.72
N ILE A 671 -25.05 53.40 -5.35
CA ILE A 671 -26.08 53.75 -6.34
C ILE A 671 -27.11 52.59 -6.36
N SER A 672 -28.39 52.92 -6.47
CA SER A 672 -29.47 52.03 -6.94
C SER A 672 -30.36 52.84 -7.88
N ASP A 673 -31.14 52.11 -8.69
CA ASP A 673 -32.17 52.54 -9.67
C ASP A 673 -31.63 52.69 -11.12
N GLU A 674 -32.30 52.26 -12.20
CA GLU A 674 -33.67 51.74 -12.43
C GLU A 674 -33.79 51.14 -13.86
N GLU A 675 -35.00 50.63 -14.19
CA GLU A 675 -35.61 50.31 -15.51
C GLU A 675 -35.57 48.86 -16.05
N ALA A 676 -36.57 48.36 -16.80
CA ALA A 676 -38.03 48.22 -16.66
C ALA A 676 -38.59 47.48 -17.93
N GLY A 677 -39.14 46.27 -17.75
CA GLY A 677 -40.24 45.62 -18.53
C GLY A 677 -40.09 45.30 -20.05
N PRO A 678 -41.16 44.81 -20.72
CA PRO A 678 -41.99 43.62 -20.38
C PRO A 678 -42.50 42.80 -21.60
N THR A 679 -43.01 41.56 -21.40
CA THR A 679 -44.17 40.92 -22.13
C THR A 679 -44.46 39.53 -21.51
N ALA A 680 -45.60 39.27 -20.84
CA ALA A 680 -46.90 38.73 -21.34
C ALA A 680 -46.77 37.35 -22.05
N VAL A 681 -47.41 36.23 -21.67
CA VAL A 681 -48.87 35.94 -21.64
C VAL A 681 -49.16 34.65 -20.79
N LYS A 682 -50.34 34.64 -20.16
CA LYS A 682 -51.07 33.64 -19.31
C LYS A 682 -51.73 32.49 -20.16
N PRO A 683 -52.62 31.58 -19.67
CA PRO A 683 -52.96 31.05 -18.32
C PRO A 683 -53.39 29.53 -18.25
N LEU A 684 -53.82 29.11 -17.02
CA LEU A 684 -54.92 28.14 -16.68
C LEU A 684 -54.54 26.62 -16.74
N VAL A 685 -54.85 25.74 -15.77
CA VAL A 685 -56.06 25.52 -14.93
C VAL A 685 -55.71 24.80 -13.61
N ALA A 686 -56.54 25.03 -12.58
CA ALA A 686 -56.53 24.46 -11.24
C ALA A 686 -56.97 22.99 -11.12
N GLY A 687 -56.55 22.31 -10.05
CA GLY A 687 -57.10 21.02 -9.61
C GLY A 687 -56.76 20.74 -8.15
N ALA A 688 -57.77 20.76 -7.29
CA ALA A 688 -57.67 20.67 -5.83
C ALA A 688 -57.96 19.26 -5.28
N LEU A 689 -57.73 19.10 -3.96
CA LEU A 689 -58.20 18.03 -3.05
C LEU A 689 -57.35 16.73 -3.10
N LYS A 690 -57.04 16.00 -2.02
CA LYS A 690 -57.50 15.96 -0.61
C LYS A 690 -56.49 15.08 0.17
N ARG A 691 -56.17 15.43 1.42
CA ARG A 691 -55.55 14.50 2.41
C ARG A 691 -56.62 13.57 3.01
N PRO A 692 -56.24 12.40 3.55
CA PRO A 692 -56.53 12.15 4.97
C PRO A 692 -55.41 11.44 5.75
N ARG A 693 -55.62 11.42 7.07
CA ARG A 693 -54.74 11.03 8.19
C ARG A 693 -54.83 9.53 8.55
N SER A 694 -53.68 8.92 8.86
CA SER A 694 -53.38 8.07 10.06
C SER A 694 -54.09 6.68 10.24
N PRO A 695 -53.72 5.82 11.24
CA PRO A 695 -53.01 4.56 10.98
C PRO A 695 -53.56 3.27 11.68
N SER A 696 -52.90 2.12 11.37
CA SER A 696 -52.87 0.81 12.08
C SER A 696 -54.05 -0.18 11.86
N PRO A 697 -53.94 -1.49 12.23
CA PRO A 697 -52.78 -2.37 12.47
C PRO A 697 -52.83 -3.74 11.71
N PHE A 698 -51.73 -4.52 11.80
CA PHE A 698 -51.53 -5.95 11.49
C PHE A 698 -52.68 -6.91 11.94
N PRO A 699 -52.86 -8.15 11.39
CA PRO A 699 -51.85 -9.23 11.45
C PRO A 699 -51.88 -10.37 10.38
N ALA A 700 -50.95 -11.33 10.57
CA ALA A 700 -50.89 -12.71 10.05
C ALA A 700 -50.46 -12.89 8.56
N SER A 701 -49.29 -13.45 8.28
CA SER A 701 -48.96 -14.90 8.26
C SER A 701 -49.76 -15.67 7.21
N LEU A 702 -49.11 -16.04 6.09
CA LEU A 702 -48.98 -17.42 5.63
C LEU A 702 -48.18 -17.54 4.33
N ASP A 703 -47.62 -18.73 4.19
CA ASP A 703 -46.63 -19.21 3.27
C ASP A 703 -47.01 -19.24 1.78
N SER A 704 -45.95 -19.17 0.98
CA SER A 704 -45.67 -20.01 -0.19
C SER A 704 -46.42 -19.81 -1.52
N THR A 705 -45.56 -19.80 -2.54
CA THR A 705 -45.64 -20.52 -3.83
C THR A 705 -45.90 -19.71 -5.11
N LEU A 706 -45.01 -20.00 -6.06
CA LEU A 706 -45.12 -19.96 -7.53
C LEU A 706 -44.79 -18.65 -8.29
N SER A 707 -43.56 -18.67 -8.79
CA SER A 707 -43.19 -18.60 -10.21
C SER A 707 -43.86 -17.57 -11.13
N GLY A 708 -43.01 -16.65 -11.60
CA GLY A 708 -42.79 -16.45 -13.02
C GLY A 708 -43.65 -15.39 -13.71
N ILE A 709 -42.99 -14.36 -14.26
CA ILE A 709 -42.93 -14.06 -15.71
C ILE A 709 -42.35 -12.64 -15.90
N LEU A 710 -41.25 -12.60 -16.67
CA LEU A 710 -40.78 -11.57 -17.62
C LEU A 710 -41.07 -10.08 -17.36
N GLY A 711 -40.00 -9.27 -17.42
CA GLY A 711 -40.09 -7.99 -18.11
C GLY A 711 -39.09 -6.91 -17.71
N ARG A 712 -38.24 -6.55 -18.69
CA ARG A 712 -37.56 -5.25 -18.89
C ARG A 712 -36.22 -5.00 -18.20
N GLN A 713 -35.19 -5.27 -18.99
CA GLN A 713 -33.96 -4.50 -19.10
C GLN A 713 -34.27 -3.02 -19.32
N ASP A 714 -33.65 -2.15 -18.51
CA ASP A 714 -33.36 -0.78 -18.90
C ASP A 714 -31.84 -0.62 -18.97
N HIS A 715 -31.39 -0.14 -20.13
CA HIS A 715 -30.06 0.37 -20.40
C HIS A 715 -29.77 1.59 -19.51
N ILE A 716 -28.62 1.60 -18.83
CA ILE A 716 -27.99 2.85 -18.40
C ILE A 716 -26.54 2.81 -18.89
N GLU A 717 -26.27 3.75 -19.80
CA GLU A 717 -24.96 4.03 -20.37
C GLU A 717 -24.00 4.68 -19.37
N ASP A 718 -22.74 4.52 -19.73
CA ASP A 718 -21.51 4.89 -19.03
C ASP A 718 -21.38 6.37 -18.64
N GLY A 719 -20.73 6.58 -17.48
CA GLY A 719 -20.20 7.86 -17.04
C GLY A 719 -18.95 7.68 -16.18
N ARG A 720 -17.88 7.06 -16.72
CA ARG A 720 -16.57 6.98 -16.04
C ARG A 720 -15.76 8.25 -16.27
N ALA A 721 -15.64 9.07 -15.22
CA ALA A 721 -14.60 10.08 -15.10
C ALA A 721 -13.28 9.42 -14.71
N ALA A 722 -12.27 9.49 -15.59
CA ALA A 722 -10.91 9.03 -15.30
C ALA A 722 -10.16 10.07 -14.45
N GLN A 723 -9.90 9.77 -13.18
CA GLN A 723 -8.92 10.50 -12.38
C GLN A 723 -7.52 9.95 -12.65
N ARG A 724 -6.69 10.80 -13.27
CA ARG A 724 -5.27 10.58 -13.55
C ARG A 724 -4.46 10.80 -12.27
N ILE A 725 -4.21 9.74 -11.52
CA ILE A 725 -3.27 9.77 -10.37
C ILE A 725 -1.84 9.68 -10.93
N LYS A 726 -1.06 10.75 -10.75
CA LYS A 726 0.39 10.75 -10.94
C LYS A 726 1.01 9.80 -9.92
N ARG A 727 1.69 8.75 -10.40
CA ARG A 727 2.63 7.96 -9.59
C ARG A 727 3.89 8.80 -9.43
N GLU A 728 4.22 9.16 -8.20
CA GLU A 728 5.55 9.59 -7.80
C GLU A 728 6.33 8.33 -7.39
N ASP A 729 7.48 8.11 -8.02
CA ASP A 729 8.40 7.03 -7.67
C ASP A 729 9.13 7.38 -6.36
N PRO A 730 9.25 6.45 -5.38
CA PRO A 730 9.99 6.71 -4.15
C PRO A 730 11.50 6.58 -4.39
N GLU A 731 12.25 7.60 -3.98
CA GLU A 731 13.71 7.56 -3.90
C GLU A 731 14.21 6.47 -2.93
N PRO A 732 15.36 5.84 -3.21
CA PRO A 732 15.95 4.85 -2.32
C PRO A 732 16.59 5.52 -1.09
N VAL A 733 16.09 5.18 0.10
CA VAL A 733 16.71 5.52 1.38
C VAL A 733 17.90 4.60 1.63
N GLU A 734 19.12 5.14 1.55
CA GLU A 734 20.34 4.46 2.01
C GLU A 734 20.39 4.44 3.54
N LEU A 735 20.18 3.26 4.14
CA LEU A 735 20.42 3.02 5.57
C LEU A 735 21.91 2.71 5.80
N GLY A 736 22.63 3.69 6.33
CA GLY A 736 23.98 3.51 6.84
C GLY A 736 23.97 2.73 8.16
N VAL A 737 24.36 1.45 8.10
CA VAL A 737 24.62 0.62 9.28
C VAL A 737 26.01 0.98 9.82
N LYS A 738 26.07 1.58 11.01
CA LYS A 738 27.28 1.64 11.83
C LYS A 738 27.45 0.31 12.54
N ALA A 739 28.56 -0.36 12.30
CA ALA A 739 29.05 -1.44 13.14
C ALA A 739 29.66 -0.81 14.41
N GLU A 740 29.18 -1.23 15.57
CA GLU A 740 29.84 -1.01 16.86
C GLU A 740 30.43 -2.35 17.32
N ASP A 741 31.73 -2.32 17.65
CA ASP A 741 32.49 -3.40 18.25
C ASP A 741 32.07 -3.61 19.72
N ASN A 742 31.57 -4.81 20.05
CA ASN A 742 31.92 -5.60 21.25
C ASN A 742 31.18 -6.96 21.24
#